data_AF-A0A6A3FLF6-F1
#
_entry.id   AF-A0A6A3FLF6-F1
#
_cell.length_a   1.000
_cell.length_b   1.000
_cell.length_c   1.000
_cell.angle_alpha   90.00
_cell.angle_beta   90.00
_cell.angle_gamma   90.00
#
_symmetry.space_group_name_H-M   'P 1'
#
loop_
_entity.id
_entity.type
_entity.pdbx_description
1 polymer ?
#
loop_
_entity_poly.entity_id
_entity_poly.type
_entity_poly.pdbx_seq_one_letter_code
_entity_poly.pdbx_strand_id
1 'polypeptide(L)'
;MWGSEAERAQCRRQAFAYQARFGQPALFVTLTPNIADSFVMAQYCSISSVDTLFDAALAERPNNSALYSASMRNDPASARLFVHNIEAFIEHVLGVSPKHMKAKPFDGLFGPVLAYIGMVETQGGGTLHAHFLVWLADALPNSEAFDRAVAAHGDQYYRDVEVFTNSVVTTSMPLSVADSSCGFCGHSYADLQELPIPPEANEYTKKQHGGRPAARPPPLRLYTSVELEDAVQLEARHIGGVRAAKAAIYRRDLCLSTREHEGADCDEYGEYLRGLSRTRFRVEHREDDAFRQDHVARALMTLPPSPDDARWPARCIAFAVSMLVFMLNLHWWSHAGSCFTKSSAAASGQCRYNFPWARTSCSSDGITLGRRAPFEFVNGFNTDIMLAFKSNHDIQVMIGGLGALLRIFYATKYVTKMQEHIDSITAVALAAFQSRQLREARDEESVANTDRATIGRRRVASLLYAITNRCEIVGPLAAHHVQRGSCAFMSTSCSTFHLRAILHELIDQVVYSWDLVELRGCDSSLTFRAASFLDDNSYRPPGLNYLNLYEYVARHFRRKRTPTTSECVLFQPEHPLFDTHCVGNHIHEVVPVVSGIRMPLVNDESPHELVVKRSQCALVLLKPFRACRRPNE
;
A
#
# COMPACT_ATOMS: atom_id res chain seq x y z
N MET A 1 8.25 10.81 -11.59
CA MET A 1 9.06 9.59 -11.46
C MET A 1 8.23 8.54 -10.74
N TRP A 2 7.73 7.56 -11.50
CA TRP A 2 6.94 6.46 -10.95
C TRP A 2 7.84 5.46 -10.22
N GLY A 3 7.33 4.81 -9.18
CA GLY A 3 8.07 3.89 -8.30
C GLY A 3 8.94 4.57 -7.24
N SER A 4 9.05 5.90 -7.25
CA SER A 4 9.89 6.64 -6.31
C SER A 4 9.25 6.77 -4.93
N GLU A 5 10.08 6.89 -3.88
CA GLU A 5 9.61 7.21 -2.53
C GLU A 5 8.78 8.51 -2.47
N ALA A 6 9.07 9.47 -3.37
CA ALA A 6 8.31 10.72 -3.48
C ALA A 6 6.88 10.49 -3.98
N GLU A 7 6.70 9.67 -5.02
CA GLU A 7 5.38 9.27 -5.52
C GLU A 7 4.61 8.49 -4.46
N ARG A 8 5.27 7.54 -3.79
CA ARG A 8 4.69 6.75 -2.70
C ARG A 8 4.20 7.63 -1.55
N ALA A 9 5.02 8.62 -1.15
CA ALA A 9 4.65 9.62 -0.17
C ALA A 9 3.49 10.53 -0.65
N GLN A 10 3.41 10.81 -1.95
CA GLN A 10 2.28 11.52 -2.55
C GLN A 10 0.99 10.69 -2.48
N CYS A 11 1.05 9.40 -2.82
CA CYS A 11 -0.12 8.52 -2.73
C CYS A 11 -0.64 8.41 -1.29
N ARG A 12 0.27 8.37 -0.31
CA ARG A 12 -0.11 8.47 1.11
C ARG A 12 -0.86 9.77 1.43
N ARG A 13 -0.42 10.92 0.91
CA ARG A 13 -1.14 12.19 1.08
C ARG A 13 -2.52 12.15 0.43
N GLN A 14 -2.65 11.51 -0.73
CA GLN A 14 -3.93 11.34 -1.43
C GLN A 14 -4.91 10.48 -0.60
N ALA A 15 -4.45 9.37 0.00
CA ALA A 15 -5.29 8.55 0.87
C ALA A 15 -5.84 9.34 2.09
N PHE A 16 -5.00 10.19 2.72
CA PHE A 16 -5.48 11.08 3.78
C PHE A 16 -6.44 12.16 3.27
N ALA A 17 -6.24 12.65 2.04
CA ALA A 17 -7.15 13.62 1.43
C ALA A 17 -8.54 12.99 1.12
N TYR A 18 -8.55 11.71 0.71
CA TYR A 18 -9.77 10.93 0.57
C TYR A 18 -10.53 10.84 1.90
N GLN A 19 -9.82 10.52 2.98
CA GLN A 19 -10.42 10.48 4.30
C GLN A 19 -10.97 11.86 4.71
N ALA A 20 -10.24 12.94 4.43
CA ALA A 20 -10.73 14.29 4.73
C ALA A 20 -11.98 14.67 3.92
N ARG A 21 -12.14 14.11 2.71
CA ARG A 21 -13.25 14.41 1.81
C ARG A 21 -14.49 13.54 2.06
N PHE A 22 -14.30 12.24 2.18
CA PHE A 22 -15.37 11.24 2.25
C PHE A 22 -15.61 10.73 3.67
N GLY A 23 -14.82 11.19 4.65
CA GLY A 23 -14.89 10.72 6.03
C GLY A 23 -14.15 9.40 6.23
N GLN A 24 -14.63 8.59 7.15
CA GLN A 24 -14.05 7.29 7.46
C GLN A 24 -14.45 6.24 6.41
N PRO A 25 -13.51 5.41 5.94
CA PRO A 25 -13.85 4.27 5.10
C PRO A 25 -14.67 3.24 5.88
N ALA A 26 -15.52 2.51 5.16
CA ALA A 26 -16.38 1.46 5.72
C ALA A 26 -15.69 0.08 5.68
N LEU A 27 -14.90 -0.17 4.65
CA LEU A 27 -14.22 -1.45 4.45
C LEU A 27 -12.72 -1.26 4.23
N PHE A 28 -11.93 -2.13 4.85
CA PHE A 28 -10.55 -2.35 4.51
C PHE A 28 -10.43 -3.74 3.88
N VAL A 29 -9.99 -3.80 2.63
CA VAL A 29 -9.92 -5.02 1.84
C VAL A 29 -8.50 -5.24 1.37
N THR A 30 -7.95 -6.42 1.61
CA THR A 30 -6.64 -6.80 1.09
C THR A 30 -6.80 -7.89 0.03
N LEU A 31 -6.05 -7.81 -1.06
CA LEU A 31 -6.17 -8.74 -2.20
C LEU A 31 -4.79 -9.15 -2.71
N THR A 32 -4.54 -10.46 -2.74
CA THR A 32 -3.42 -11.08 -3.47
C THR A 32 -3.98 -12.03 -4.51
N PRO A 33 -4.22 -11.57 -5.75
CA PRO A 33 -4.64 -12.43 -6.84
C PRO A 33 -3.69 -13.59 -7.07
N ASN A 34 -4.23 -14.78 -7.36
CA ASN A 34 -3.41 -15.91 -7.76
C ASN A 34 -2.90 -15.70 -9.19
N ILE A 35 -1.67 -15.19 -9.31
CA ILE A 35 -0.98 -15.02 -10.59
C ILE A 35 -0.05 -16.20 -10.88
N ALA A 36 0.72 -16.63 -9.88
CA ALA A 36 1.83 -17.57 -10.05
C ALA A 36 1.36 -19.00 -10.39
N ASP A 37 0.19 -19.40 -9.90
CA ASP A 37 -0.39 -20.72 -10.15
C ASP A 37 -1.62 -20.63 -11.07
N SER A 38 -1.76 -19.57 -11.86
CA SER A 38 -2.90 -19.40 -12.78
C SER A 38 -2.62 -19.99 -14.17
N PHE A 39 -3.61 -20.66 -14.74
CA PHE A 39 -3.56 -21.12 -16.13
C PHE A 39 -3.53 -19.95 -17.13
N VAL A 40 -4.10 -18.80 -16.77
CA VAL A 40 -4.03 -17.58 -17.60
C VAL A 40 -2.59 -17.12 -17.77
N MET A 41 -1.76 -17.26 -16.72
CA MET A 41 -0.33 -16.97 -16.79
C MET A 41 0.40 -17.92 -17.76
N ALA A 42 -0.02 -19.19 -17.82
CA ALA A 42 0.53 -20.17 -18.77
C ALA A 42 0.32 -19.74 -20.23
N GLN A 43 -0.87 -19.20 -20.54
CA GLN A 43 -1.17 -18.66 -21.87
C GLN A 43 -0.38 -17.39 -22.17
N TYR A 44 -0.30 -16.46 -21.20
CA TYR A 44 0.46 -15.22 -21.36
C TYR A 44 1.95 -15.45 -21.64
N CYS A 45 2.49 -16.55 -21.11
CA CYS A 45 3.88 -16.97 -21.34
C CYS A 45 4.05 -17.99 -22.48
N SER A 46 2.98 -18.29 -23.24
CA SER A 46 3.00 -19.29 -24.32
C SER A 46 3.51 -20.67 -23.90
N ILE A 47 3.33 -21.03 -22.63
CA ILE A 47 3.66 -22.37 -22.10
C ILE A 47 2.57 -23.37 -22.46
N SER A 48 1.35 -22.86 -22.59
CA SER A 48 0.23 -23.57 -23.19
C SER A 48 -0.33 -22.68 -24.31
N SER A 49 -0.97 -23.30 -25.29
CA SER A 49 -1.62 -22.64 -26.41
C SER A 49 -2.97 -23.31 -26.62
N VAL A 50 -4.03 -22.68 -26.13
CA VAL A 50 -5.41 -23.11 -26.36
C VAL A 50 -6.19 -21.99 -27.02
N ASP A 51 -7.12 -22.34 -27.91
CA ASP A 51 -7.96 -21.36 -28.61
C ASP A 51 -8.85 -20.58 -27.62
N THR A 52 -9.37 -21.27 -26.60
CA THR A 52 -10.02 -20.65 -25.44
C THR A 52 -9.52 -21.27 -24.14
N LEU A 53 -9.47 -20.46 -23.08
CA LEU A 53 -9.11 -20.93 -21.73
C LEU A 53 -10.04 -22.05 -21.21
N PHE A 54 -11.22 -22.21 -21.82
CA PHE A 54 -12.22 -23.21 -21.46
C PHE A 54 -11.98 -24.57 -22.14
N ASP A 55 -11.19 -24.60 -23.22
CA ASP A 55 -10.83 -25.83 -23.95
C ASP A 55 -9.56 -26.50 -23.38
N ALA A 56 -9.01 -25.97 -22.29
CA ALA A 56 -7.81 -26.48 -21.67
C ALA A 56 -8.03 -27.90 -21.10
N ALA A 57 -7.33 -28.88 -21.66
CA ALA A 57 -7.35 -30.24 -21.16
C ALA A 57 -6.79 -30.29 -19.72
N LEU A 58 -7.64 -30.65 -18.76
CA LEU A 58 -7.27 -30.84 -17.35
C LEU A 58 -6.12 -31.83 -17.14
N ALA A 59 -5.89 -32.75 -18.08
CA ALA A 59 -4.83 -33.73 -18.07
C ALA A 59 -3.46 -33.17 -18.52
N GLU A 60 -3.43 -32.10 -19.34
CA GLU A 60 -2.20 -31.55 -19.95
C GLU A 60 -1.72 -30.27 -19.24
N ARG A 61 -2.12 -30.07 -17.98
CA ARG A 61 -1.81 -28.84 -17.24
C ARG A 61 -0.31 -28.73 -16.95
N PRO A 62 0.29 -27.54 -17.12
CA PRO A 62 1.68 -27.31 -16.75
C PRO A 62 1.90 -27.55 -15.26
N ASN A 63 3.07 -28.09 -14.90
CA ASN A 63 3.45 -28.26 -13.50
C ASN A 63 3.59 -26.91 -12.78
N ASN A 64 3.29 -26.82 -11.48
CA ASN A 64 3.35 -25.57 -10.70
C ASN A 64 4.73 -24.95 -10.73
N SER A 65 5.81 -25.76 -10.73
CA SER A 65 7.17 -25.23 -10.87
C SER A 65 7.38 -24.52 -12.21
N ALA A 66 6.74 -24.98 -13.29
CA ALA A 66 6.81 -24.34 -14.59
C ALA A 66 6.01 -23.03 -14.59
N LEU A 67 4.79 -23.04 -14.04
CA LEU A 67 3.94 -21.84 -13.90
C LEU A 67 4.60 -20.76 -13.03
N TYR A 68 5.10 -21.15 -11.86
CA TYR A 68 5.82 -20.26 -10.95
C TYR A 68 7.10 -19.72 -11.60
N SER A 69 7.85 -20.56 -12.31
CA SER A 69 9.02 -20.09 -13.06
C SER A 69 8.63 -19.14 -14.19
N ALA A 70 7.45 -19.30 -14.79
CA ALA A 70 6.96 -18.42 -15.85
C ALA A 70 6.58 -17.04 -15.29
N SER A 71 5.84 -17.00 -14.19
CA SER A 71 5.45 -15.75 -13.53
C SER A 71 6.66 -14.95 -13.05
N MET A 72 7.68 -15.64 -12.55
CA MET A 72 8.94 -15.02 -12.10
C MET A 72 9.84 -14.54 -13.25
N ARG A 73 9.68 -15.08 -14.47
CA ARG A 73 10.47 -14.70 -15.64
C ARG A 73 9.79 -13.66 -16.53
N ASN A 74 8.50 -13.42 -16.34
CA ASN A 74 7.71 -12.51 -17.16
C ASN A 74 6.95 -11.50 -16.30
N ASP A 75 7.70 -10.53 -15.78
CA ASP A 75 7.16 -9.46 -14.95
C ASP A 75 6.05 -8.63 -15.64
N PRO A 76 6.14 -8.29 -16.94
CA PRO A 76 5.06 -7.59 -17.63
C PRO A 76 3.74 -8.37 -17.67
N ALA A 77 3.80 -9.68 -17.92
CA ALA A 77 2.62 -10.54 -17.90
C ALA A 77 2.01 -10.64 -16.49
N SER A 78 2.85 -10.83 -15.47
CA SER A 78 2.44 -10.85 -14.07
C SER A 78 1.74 -9.54 -13.65
N ALA A 79 2.33 -8.39 -13.99
CA ALA A 79 1.76 -7.08 -13.71
C ALA A 79 0.43 -6.86 -14.46
N ARG A 80 0.36 -7.24 -15.74
CA ARG A 80 -0.85 -7.10 -16.55
C ARG A 80 -2.00 -7.93 -16.00
N LEU A 81 -1.75 -9.20 -15.67
CA LEU A 81 -2.78 -10.08 -15.10
C LEU A 81 -3.22 -9.58 -13.72
N PHE A 82 -2.30 -9.06 -12.90
CA PHE A 82 -2.66 -8.40 -11.64
C PHE A 82 -3.58 -7.20 -11.86
N VAL A 83 -3.22 -6.27 -12.76
CA VAL A 83 -4.06 -5.10 -13.08
C VAL A 83 -5.45 -5.53 -13.53
N HIS A 84 -5.55 -6.55 -14.39
CA HIS A 84 -6.82 -7.05 -14.87
C HIS A 84 -7.70 -7.60 -13.74
N ASN A 85 -7.12 -8.36 -12.81
CA ASN A 85 -7.85 -8.84 -11.62
C ASN A 85 -8.32 -7.68 -10.73
N ILE A 86 -7.50 -6.65 -10.53
CA ILE A 86 -7.88 -5.49 -9.72
C ILE A 86 -8.98 -4.66 -10.41
N GLU A 87 -8.91 -4.47 -11.72
CA GLU A 87 -9.95 -3.78 -12.48
C GLU A 87 -11.26 -4.58 -12.45
N ALA A 88 -11.21 -5.91 -12.59
CA ALA A 88 -12.38 -6.78 -12.45
C ALA A 88 -12.96 -6.75 -11.03
N PHE A 89 -12.14 -6.68 -9.99
CA PHE A 89 -12.60 -6.47 -8.61
C PHE A 89 -13.36 -5.14 -8.48
N ILE A 90 -12.81 -4.04 -8.98
CA ILE A 90 -13.49 -2.73 -8.96
C ILE A 90 -14.80 -2.79 -9.77
N GLU A 91 -14.78 -3.41 -10.94
CA GLU A 91 -15.93 -3.39 -11.85
C GLU A 91 -17.08 -4.29 -11.39
N HIS A 92 -16.78 -5.47 -10.86
CA HIS A 92 -17.79 -6.49 -10.55
C HIS A 92 -18.04 -6.66 -9.06
N VAL A 93 -17.03 -6.49 -8.20
CA VAL A 93 -17.22 -6.60 -6.74
C VAL A 93 -17.65 -5.26 -6.15
N LEU A 94 -16.98 -4.15 -6.52
CA LEU A 94 -17.41 -2.82 -6.08
C LEU A 94 -18.58 -2.27 -6.90
N GLY A 95 -18.91 -2.87 -8.05
CA GLY A 95 -20.08 -2.50 -8.87
C GLY A 95 -19.95 -1.14 -9.58
N VAL A 96 -18.73 -0.65 -9.79
CA VAL A 96 -18.47 0.67 -10.38
C VAL A 96 -17.52 0.60 -11.57
N SER A 97 -17.75 1.42 -12.60
CA SER A 97 -16.80 1.51 -13.72
C SER A 97 -15.46 2.09 -13.25
N PRO A 98 -14.31 1.39 -13.47
CA PRO A 98 -12.99 1.86 -13.04
C PRO A 98 -12.59 3.23 -13.60
N LYS A 99 -13.18 3.67 -14.72
CA LYS A 99 -12.84 4.92 -15.41
C LYS A 99 -13.66 6.13 -14.96
N HIS A 100 -14.91 5.92 -14.54
CA HIS A 100 -15.88 7.01 -14.37
C HIS A 100 -16.67 6.96 -13.07
N MET A 101 -16.44 5.97 -12.20
CA MET A 101 -17.26 5.74 -10.98
C MET A 101 -18.76 5.65 -11.26
N LYS A 102 -19.15 5.33 -12.50
CA LYS A 102 -20.55 5.13 -12.86
C LYS A 102 -21.01 3.80 -12.28
N ALA A 103 -22.09 3.84 -11.51
CA ALA A 103 -22.79 2.65 -11.05
C ALA A 103 -23.19 1.78 -12.24
N LYS A 104 -23.09 0.47 -12.04
CA LYS A 104 -23.54 -0.53 -13.01
C LYS A 104 -25.01 -0.86 -12.81
N PRO A 105 -25.67 -1.54 -13.79
CA PRO A 105 -27.06 -1.96 -13.66
C PRO A 105 -27.26 -3.10 -12.63
N PHE A 106 -26.19 -3.58 -12.01
CA PHE A 106 -26.21 -4.53 -10.91
C PHE A 106 -25.57 -3.89 -9.69
N ASP A 107 -26.04 -4.28 -8.51
CA ASP A 107 -25.46 -3.83 -7.24
C ASP A 107 -24.11 -4.50 -7.01
N GLY A 108 -23.14 -3.72 -6.54
CA GLY A 108 -21.87 -4.25 -6.05
C GLY A 108 -22.10 -5.15 -4.83
N LEU A 109 -21.18 -6.09 -4.61
CA LEU A 109 -21.24 -7.06 -3.50
C LEU A 109 -21.34 -6.40 -2.12
N PHE A 110 -20.76 -5.20 -1.99
CA PHE A 110 -20.75 -4.44 -0.73
C PHE A 110 -21.83 -3.34 -0.67
N GLY A 111 -22.69 -3.24 -1.68
CA GLY A 111 -23.64 -2.14 -1.84
C GLY A 111 -23.06 -0.90 -2.55
N PRO A 112 -23.76 0.24 -2.53
CA PRO A 112 -23.38 1.44 -3.27
C PRO A 112 -22.06 2.05 -2.79
N VAL A 113 -21.07 2.14 -3.68
CA VAL A 113 -19.74 2.68 -3.38
C VAL A 113 -19.68 4.18 -3.67
N LEU A 114 -19.30 4.97 -2.65
CA LEU A 114 -19.08 6.41 -2.76
C LEU A 114 -17.68 6.72 -3.33
N ALA A 115 -16.66 6.03 -2.82
CA ALA A 115 -15.27 6.21 -3.23
C ALA A 115 -14.43 4.98 -2.86
N TYR A 116 -13.33 4.78 -3.56
CA TYR A 116 -12.28 3.84 -3.18
C TYR A 116 -10.88 4.42 -3.46
N ILE A 117 -9.91 3.97 -2.67
CA ILE A 117 -8.49 4.06 -2.99
C ILE A 117 -7.82 2.71 -2.71
N GLY A 118 -7.21 2.14 -3.74
CA GLY A 118 -6.46 0.89 -3.69
C GLY A 118 -4.98 1.15 -3.90
N MET A 119 -4.14 0.58 -3.07
CA MET A 119 -2.70 0.81 -3.10
C MET A 119 -1.94 -0.49 -3.28
N VAL A 120 -1.03 -0.53 -4.24
CA VAL A 120 -0.27 -1.73 -4.57
C VAL A 120 1.09 -1.73 -3.87
N GLU A 121 1.43 -2.88 -3.29
CA GLU A 121 2.74 -3.18 -2.75
C GLU A 121 3.25 -4.55 -3.19
N THR A 122 4.48 -4.87 -2.82
CA THR A 122 5.06 -6.21 -2.97
C THR A 122 5.08 -6.95 -1.64
N GLN A 123 4.50 -8.16 -1.63
CA GLN A 123 4.58 -9.08 -0.51
C GLN A 123 5.80 -10.00 -0.61
N GLY A 124 5.99 -10.84 0.42
CA GLY A 124 7.10 -11.80 0.47
C GLY A 124 7.14 -12.68 -0.79
N GLY A 125 8.33 -12.79 -1.40
CA GLY A 125 8.52 -13.49 -2.67
C GLY A 125 8.30 -12.63 -3.92
N GLY A 126 7.97 -11.34 -3.79
CA GLY A 126 7.87 -10.40 -4.91
C GLY A 126 6.52 -10.32 -5.60
N THR A 127 5.49 -10.97 -5.04
CA THR A 127 4.12 -10.93 -5.54
C THR A 127 3.44 -9.59 -5.27
N LEU A 128 2.62 -9.13 -6.21
CA LEU A 128 1.84 -7.90 -6.04
C LEU A 128 0.64 -8.14 -5.12
N HIS A 129 0.37 -7.16 -4.25
CA HIS A 129 -0.70 -7.18 -3.28
C HIS A 129 -1.35 -5.80 -3.19
N ALA A 130 -2.67 -5.76 -3.07
CA ALA A 130 -3.41 -4.51 -2.98
C ALA A 130 -4.08 -4.31 -1.61
N HIS A 131 -4.00 -3.08 -1.10
CA HIS A 131 -4.71 -2.58 0.07
C HIS A 131 -5.77 -1.59 -0.36
N PHE A 132 -7.05 -1.92 -0.22
CA PHE A 132 -8.19 -1.08 -0.56
C PHE A 132 -8.84 -0.47 0.68
N LEU A 133 -9.08 0.83 0.62
CA LEU A 133 -10.03 1.54 1.47
C LEU A 133 -11.27 1.85 0.63
N VAL A 134 -12.45 1.44 1.10
CA VAL A 134 -13.72 1.62 0.39
C VAL A 134 -14.70 2.40 1.27
N TRP A 135 -15.30 3.44 0.71
CA TRP A 135 -16.36 4.23 1.30
C TRP A 135 -17.69 3.80 0.67
N LEU A 136 -18.64 3.41 1.50
CA LEU A 136 -20.00 3.06 1.09
C LEU A 136 -20.92 4.27 1.32
N ALA A 137 -21.93 4.43 0.48
CA ALA A 137 -22.84 5.59 0.55
C ALA A 137 -23.63 5.64 1.86
N ASP A 138 -24.01 4.46 2.39
CA ASP A 138 -24.84 4.33 3.60
C ASP A 138 -24.01 4.17 4.89
N ALA A 139 -22.68 4.24 4.81
CA ALA A 139 -21.81 4.11 5.97
C ALA A 139 -21.65 5.45 6.72
N LEU A 140 -21.50 5.37 8.05
CA LEU A 140 -21.33 6.56 8.87
C LEU A 140 -19.97 7.23 8.59
N PRO A 141 -19.93 8.57 8.44
CA PRO A 141 -18.75 9.26 7.94
C PRO A 141 -17.66 9.49 8.99
N ASN A 142 -17.93 9.35 10.29
CA ASN A 142 -16.95 9.58 11.36
C ASN A 142 -17.38 8.98 12.69
N SER A 143 -16.45 8.92 13.65
CA SER A 143 -16.69 8.41 15.00
C SER A 143 -17.82 9.14 15.74
N GLU A 144 -17.97 10.45 15.55
CA GLU A 144 -19.03 11.22 16.24
C GLU A 144 -20.44 10.84 15.73
N ALA A 145 -20.56 10.59 14.42
CA ALA A 145 -21.79 10.07 13.83
C ALA A 145 -22.09 8.65 14.33
N PHE A 146 -21.06 7.82 14.50
CA PHE A 146 -21.17 6.51 15.13
C PHE A 146 -21.63 6.61 16.59
N ASP A 147 -21.01 7.47 17.41
CA ASP A 147 -21.38 7.66 18.82
C ASP A 147 -22.84 8.12 18.95
N ARG A 148 -23.29 9.02 18.07
CA ARG A 148 -24.71 9.42 17.99
C ARG A 148 -25.64 8.28 17.59
N ALA A 149 -25.25 7.46 16.61
CA ALA A 149 -26.06 6.32 16.16
C ALA A 149 -26.19 5.28 17.27
N VAL A 150 -25.09 4.98 17.98
CA VAL A 150 -25.11 4.09 19.14
C VAL A 150 -25.96 4.68 20.27
N ALA A 151 -25.86 5.98 20.54
CA ALA A 151 -26.70 6.62 21.56
C ALA A 151 -28.20 6.60 21.20
N ALA A 152 -28.55 6.71 19.92
CA ALA A 152 -29.94 6.74 19.46
C ALA A 152 -30.58 5.34 19.35
N HIS A 153 -29.82 4.34 18.90
CA HIS A 153 -30.33 3.02 18.54
C HIS A 153 -29.85 1.89 19.46
N GLY A 154 -28.88 2.16 20.34
CA GLY A 154 -28.33 1.19 21.29
C GLY A 154 -27.80 -0.07 20.62
N ASP A 155 -28.09 -1.22 21.22
CA ASP A 155 -27.64 -2.54 20.73
C ASP A 155 -28.21 -2.91 19.35
N GLN A 156 -29.29 -2.27 18.90
CA GLN A 156 -29.84 -2.56 17.59
C GLN A 156 -28.86 -2.20 16.47
N TYR A 157 -28.17 -1.06 16.60
CA TYR A 157 -27.17 -0.66 15.64
C TYR A 157 -26.05 -1.70 15.52
N TYR A 158 -25.56 -2.21 16.67
CA TYR A 158 -24.54 -3.25 16.67
C TYR A 158 -25.00 -4.55 16.00
N ARG A 159 -26.26 -4.95 16.21
CA ARG A 159 -26.86 -6.09 15.52
C ARG A 159 -26.94 -5.86 14.01
N ASP A 160 -27.32 -4.66 13.57
CA ASP A 160 -27.43 -4.34 12.15
C ASP A 160 -26.05 -4.37 11.47
N VAL A 161 -25.00 -3.85 12.13
CA VAL A 161 -23.64 -3.93 11.61
C VAL A 161 -23.09 -5.36 11.65
N GLU A 162 -23.44 -6.17 12.65
CA GLU A 162 -23.12 -7.60 12.66
C GLU A 162 -23.79 -8.35 11.49
N VAL A 163 -25.06 -8.07 11.21
CA VAL A 163 -25.78 -8.64 10.05
C VAL A 163 -25.11 -8.25 8.74
N PHE A 164 -24.77 -6.97 8.57
CA PHE A 164 -24.01 -6.50 7.41
C PHE A 164 -22.62 -7.17 7.31
N THR A 165 -21.92 -7.31 8.44
CA THR A 165 -20.60 -7.94 8.46
C THR A 165 -20.70 -9.41 8.05
N ASN A 166 -21.69 -10.15 8.55
CA ASN A 166 -21.95 -11.54 8.18
C ASN A 166 -22.44 -11.71 6.73
N SER A 167 -23.07 -10.69 6.12
CA SER A 167 -23.43 -10.75 4.70
C SER A 167 -22.24 -10.55 3.77
N VAL A 168 -21.17 -9.91 4.26
CA VAL A 168 -19.97 -9.59 3.46
C VAL A 168 -18.81 -10.54 3.74
N VAL A 169 -18.62 -10.92 5.00
CA VAL A 169 -17.45 -11.66 5.50
C VAL A 169 -17.90 -13.00 6.09
N THR A 170 -17.24 -14.06 5.65
CA THR A 170 -17.40 -15.43 6.12
C THR A 170 -16.13 -15.85 6.87
N THR A 171 -16.32 -16.50 8.02
CA THR A 171 -15.22 -16.99 8.88
C THR A 171 -15.20 -18.51 9.06
N SER A 172 -16.13 -19.23 8.43
CA SER A 172 -16.23 -20.70 8.46
C SER A 172 -16.27 -21.27 7.05
N MET A 173 -15.78 -22.50 6.85
CA MET A 173 -15.92 -23.16 5.56
C MET A 173 -17.38 -23.51 5.26
N PRO A 174 -17.85 -23.40 4.00
CA PRO A 174 -19.21 -23.80 3.63
C PRO A 174 -19.48 -25.31 3.79
N LEU A 175 -18.46 -26.16 3.77
CA LEU A 175 -18.62 -27.58 4.05
C LEU A 175 -18.91 -27.81 5.54
N SER A 176 -20.04 -28.45 5.84
CA SER A 176 -20.35 -28.92 7.20
C SER A 176 -19.45 -30.10 7.56
N VAL A 177 -18.42 -29.82 8.36
CA VAL A 177 -17.50 -30.85 8.86
C VAL A 177 -18.14 -31.62 10.01
N ALA A 178 -19.00 -30.98 10.82
CA ALA A 178 -19.61 -31.57 12.01
C ALA A 178 -20.48 -32.81 11.72
N ASP A 179 -21.13 -32.84 10.55
CA ASP A 179 -21.97 -33.97 10.11
C ASP A 179 -21.17 -35.14 9.53
N SER A 180 -19.83 -35.01 9.48
CA SER A 180 -18.93 -35.99 8.88
C SER A 180 -18.11 -36.74 9.94
N SER A 181 -17.52 -37.85 9.53
CA SER A 181 -16.64 -38.67 10.34
C SER A 181 -15.31 -38.93 9.64
N CYS A 182 -14.26 -39.15 10.42
CA CYS A 182 -12.95 -39.50 9.88
C CYS A 182 -13.00 -40.79 9.07
N GLY A 183 -12.62 -40.72 7.79
CA GLY A 183 -12.57 -41.90 6.92
C GLY A 183 -11.56 -42.97 7.37
N PHE A 184 -10.60 -42.62 8.23
CA PHE A 184 -9.59 -43.56 8.75
C PHE A 184 -10.01 -44.21 10.07
N CYS A 185 -10.52 -43.44 11.03
CA CYS A 185 -10.80 -43.93 12.39
C CYS A 185 -12.28 -43.91 12.79
N GLY A 186 -13.18 -43.41 11.93
CA GLY A 186 -14.63 -43.38 12.16
C GLY A 186 -15.10 -42.38 13.23
N HIS A 187 -14.21 -41.64 13.88
CA HIS A 187 -14.60 -40.62 14.87
C HIS A 187 -15.40 -39.50 14.21
N SER A 188 -16.47 -39.08 14.88
CA SER A 188 -17.24 -37.90 14.49
C SER A 188 -16.40 -36.64 14.63
N TYR A 189 -16.59 -35.71 13.71
CA TYR A 189 -16.01 -34.37 13.79
C TYR A 189 -16.88 -33.37 14.58
N ALA A 190 -18.00 -33.80 15.16
CA ALA A 190 -18.88 -32.93 15.94
C ALA A 190 -18.19 -32.32 17.17
N ASP A 191 -17.25 -33.05 17.77
CA ASP A 191 -16.54 -32.68 19.00
C ASP A 191 -15.06 -32.30 18.76
N LEU A 192 -14.74 -31.76 17.57
CA LEU A 192 -13.38 -31.30 17.29
C LEU A 192 -12.97 -30.21 18.28
N GLN A 193 -11.82 -30.43 18.94
CA GLN A 193 -11.23 -29.47 19.87
C GLN A 193 -10.13 -28.66 19.17
N GLU A 194 -10.01 -27.40 19.58
CA GLU A 194 -8.94 -26.52 19.12
C GLU A 194 -7.58 -27.13 19.46
N LEU A 195 -6.70 -27.29 18.47
CA LEU A 195 -5.34 -27.73 18.75
C LEU A 195 -4.52 -26.56 19.32
N PRO A 196 -3.88 -26.72 20.48
CA PRO A 196 -2.99 -25.69 21.01
C PRO A 196 -1.83 -25.47 20.04
N ILE A 197 -1.42 -24.22 19.85
CA ILE A 197 -0.27 -23.88 19.01
C ILE A 197 0.96 -24.64 19.54
N PRO A 198 1.62 -25.47 18.73
CA PRO A 198 2.78 -26.23 19.18
C PRO A 198 3.90 -25.30 19.68
N PRO A 199 4.57 -25.60 20.81
CA PRO A 199 5.69 -24.80 21.32
C PRO A 199 6.77 -24.51 20.27
N GLU A 200 6.99 -25.44 19.34
CA GLU A 200 7.97 -25.43 18.26
C GLU A 200 7.71 -24.32 17.23
N ALA A 201 6.47 -23.84 17.10
CA ALA A 201 6.13 -22.68 16.26
C ALA A 201 6.90 -21.41 16.70
N ASN A 202 7.27 -21.33 17.99
CA ASN A 202 8.08 -20.25 18.56
C ASN A 202 9.60 -20.51 18.48
N GLU A 203 10.02 -21.73 18.16
CA GLU A 203 11.44 -22.05 17.97
C GLU A 203 11.91 -21.71 16.56
N TYR A 204 11.03 -21.80 15.56
CA TYR A 204 11.35 -21.40 14.19
C TYR A 204 11.78 -19.93 14.10
N THR A 205 11.21 -19.05 14.95
CA THR A 205 11.63 -17.65 15.10
C THR A 205 12.92 -17.48 15.88
N LYS A 206 13.20 -18.31 16.91
CA LYS A 206 14.52 -18.34 17.58
C LYS A 206 15.64 -18.78 16.63
N LYS A 207 15.35 -19.57 15.59
CA LYS A 207 16.36 -19.99 14.59
C LYS A 207 16.59 -18.97 13.46
N GLN A 208 15.63 -18.10 13.15
CA GLN A 208 15.86 -16.97 12.22
C GLN A 208 16.39 -15.71 12.93
N HIS A 209 16.16 -15.61 14.23
CA HIS A 209 16.88 -14.71 15.12
C HIS A 209 17.61 -15.56 16.14
N GLY A 210 18.72 -16.17 15.73
CA GLY A 210 19.79 -16.45 16.69
C GLY A 210 19.91 -15.19 17.53
N GLY A 211 19.64 -15.32 18.84
CA GLY A 211 19.56 -14.17 19.73
C GLY A 211 20.77 -13.31 19.47
N ARG A 212 20.57 -12.01 19.21
CA ARG A 212 21.71 -11.08 19.21
C ARG A 212 22.39 -11.30 20.56
N PRO A 213 23.64 -11.78 20.59
CA PRO A 213 24.39 -11.78 21.83
C PRO A 213 24.36 -10.34 22.37
N ALA A 214 24.34 -10.18 23.69
CA ALA A 214 24.31 -8.87 24.34
C ALA A 214 25.47 -7.92 23.90
N ALA A 215 26.45 -8.45 23.15
CA ALA A 215 27.61 -7.75 22.62
C ALA A 215 27.52 -7.43 21.11
N ARG A 216 26.36 -7.02 20.57
CA ARG A 216 26.31 -6.33 19.26
C ARG A 216 25.73 -4.91 19.33
N PRO A 217 26.39 -3.90 18.73
CA PRO A 217 27.60 -4.02 17.92
C PRO A 217 28.81 -4.42 18.80
N PRO A 218 29.80 -5.17 18.27
CA PRO A 218 31.10 -5.21 18.93
C PRO A 218 31.53 -3.76 19.20
N PRO A 219 32.32 -3.49 20.27
CA PRO A 219 32.86 -2.16 20.48
C PRO A 219 33.42 -1.64 19.15
N LEU A 220 33.01 -0.43 18.78
CA LEU A 220 33.37 0.23 17.53
C LEU A 220 34.89 0.22 17.36
N ARG A 221 35.41 -0.78 16.65
CA ARG A 221 36.77 -0.78 16.14
C ARG A 221 36.76 0.08 14.90
N LEU A 222 37.54 1.16 14.94
CA LEU A 222 37.83 1.95 13.75
C LEU A 222 38.59 1.06 12.77
N TYR A 223 37.99 0.82 11.60
CA TYR A 223 38.69 0.19 10.49
C TYR A 223 39.81 1.11 10.01
N THR A 224 40.97 0.54 9.73
CA THR A 224 42.00 1.26 8.97
C THR A 224 41.51 1.44 7.53
N SER A 225 41.99 2.47 6.82
CA SER A 225 41.51 2.72 5.45
C SER A 225 41.80 1.54 4.51
N VAL A 226 42.88 0.80 4.77
CA VAL A 226 43.28 -0.39 4.01
C VAL A 226 42.29 -1.54 4.22
N GLU A 227 41.87 -1.81 5.46
CA GLU A 227 40.87 -2.83 5.77
C GLU A 227 39.50 -2.49 5.14
N LEU A 228 39.18 -1.20 5.04
CA LEU A 228 37.95 -0.73 4.41
C LEU A 228 38.01 -0.87 2.88
N GLU A 229 39.16 -0.55 2.25
CA GLU A 229 39.38 -0.74 0.82
C GLU A 229 39.33 -2.23 0.40
N ASP A 230 39.94 -3.11 1.19
CA ASP A 230 39.92 -4.56 0.94
C ASP A 230 38.50 -5.13 1.05
N ALA A 231 37.72 -4.68 2.05
CA ALA A 231 36.33 -5.07 2.20
C ALA A 231 35.47 -4.63 1.02
N VAL A 232 35.67 -3.39 0.55
CA VAL A 232 34.96 -2.83 -0.62
C VAL A 232 35.35 -3.58 -1.89
N GLN A 233 36.63 -3.92 -2.09
CA GLN A 233 37.06 -4.72 -3.24
C GLN A 233 36.53 -6.16 -3.20
N LEU A 234 36.38 -6.76 -2.02
CA LEU A 234 35.85 -8.12 -1.88
C LEU A 234 34.35 -8.16 -2.19
N GLU A 235 33.59 -7.18 -1.69
CA GLU A 235 32.16 -7.01 -2.00
C GLU A 235 31.94 -6.70 -3.49
N ALA A 236 32.77 -5.82 -4.07
CA ALA A 236 32.71 -5.47 -5.49
C ALA A 236 32.91 -6.69 -6.43
N ARG A 237 33.74 -7.66 -6.04
CA ARG A 237 33.98 -8.89 -6.82
C ARG A 237 32.81 -9.88 -6.83
N HIS A 238 31.84 -9.74 -5.93
CA HIS A 238 30.73 -10.69 -5.77
C HIS A 238 29.34 -10.05 -6.02
N ILE A 239 29.32 -8.87 -6.63
CA ILE A 239 28.10 -8.17 -7.06
C ILE A 239 27.30 -9.05 -8.01
N GLY A 240 25.99 -9.20 -7.75
CA GLY A 240 25.05 -9.97 -8.57
C GLY A 240 24.79 -11.42 -8.13
N GLY A 241 25.57 -11.95 -7.17
CA GLY A 241 25.38 -13.30 -6.64
C GLY A 241 25.05 -13.31 -5.14
N VAL A 242 23.76 -13.20 -4.77
CA VAL A 242 23.33 -13.14 -3.34
C VAL A 242 23.88 -14.32 -2.51
N ARG A 243 23.97 -15.53 -3.09
CA ARG A 243 24.60 -16.70 -2.44
C ARG A 243 26.11 -16.56 -2.29
N ALA A 244 26.79 -16.03 -3.30
CA ALA A 244 28.25 -15.85 -3.29
C ALA A 244 28.68 -14.77 -2.30
N ALA A 245 27.95 -13.65 -2.24
CA ALA A 245 28.15 -12.59 -1.27
C ALA A 245 27.93 -13.08 0.17
N LYS A 246 26.83 -13.81 0.43
CA LYS A 246 26.60 -14.44 1.76
C LYS A 246 27.71 -15.43 2.14
N ALA A 247 28.18 -16.24 1.20
CA ALA A 247 29.26 -17.20 1.44
C ALA A 247 30.64 -16.53 1.65
N ALA A 248 30.87 -15.35 1.04
CA ALA A 248 32.08 -14.56 1.24
C ALA A 248 32.08 -13.88 2.61
N ILE A 249 30.95 -13.28 3.02
CA ILE A 249 30.76 -12.72 4.37
C ILE A 249 30.92 -13.82 5.43
N TYR A 250 30.32 -15.00 5.21
CA TYR A 250 30.49 -16.15 6.10
C TYR A 250 31.96 -16.57 6.24
N ARG A 251 32.69 -16.71 5.12
CA ARG A 251 34.12 -17.07 5.14
C ARG A 251 34.99 -16.00 5.79
N ARG A 252 34.68 -14.73 5.59
CA ARG A 252 35.34 -13.59 6.27
C ARG A 252 35.15 -13.70 7.77
N ASP A 253 33.91 -13.83 8.23
CA ASP A 253 33.58 -13.84 9.65
C ASP A 253 34.14 -15.09 10.35
N LEU A 254 34.18 -16.24 9.68
CA LEU A 254 34.82 -17.46 10.16
C LEU A 254 36.35 -17.32 10.29
N CYS A 255 37.00 -16.74 9.26
CA CYS A 255 38.46 -16.55 9.24
C CYS A 255 38.92 -15.53 10.30
N LEU A 256 38.11 -14.49 10.53
CA LEU A 256 38.37 -13.50 11.59
C LEU A 256 38.14 -14.09 12.98
N SER A 257 37.11 -14.93 13.19
CA SER A 257 36.93 -15.62 14.47
C SER A 257 38.06 -16.59 14.80
N THR A 258 38.63 -17.25 13.80
CA THR A 258 39.78 -18.16 14.01
C THR A 258 41.08 -17.43 14.31
N ARG A 259 41.24 -16.16 13.90
CA ARG A 259 42.46 -15.37 14.16
C ARG A 259 42.46 -14.68 15.53
N GLU A 260 41.30 -14.42 16.13
CA GLU A 260 41.20 -13.77 17.45
C GLU A 260 41.22 -14.76 18.63
N HIS A 261 41.09 -16.07 18.38
CA HIS A 261 40.89 -17.09 19.44
C HIS A 261 41.86 -18.28 19.36
N GLU A 262 43.12 -18.06 18.95
CA GLU A 262 44.22 -18.98 19.27
C GLU A 262 44.49 -18.97 20.79
N GLY A 263 43.61 -19.59 21.60
CA GLY A 263 43.84 -19.75 23.03
C GLY A 263 42.63 -19.89 23.97
N ALA A 264 41.37 -19.89 23.50
CA ALA A 264 40.21 -20.05 24.38
C ALA A 264 39.15 -21.00 23.81
N ASP A 265 38.76 -21.97 24.63
CA ASP A 265 37.92 -23.15 24.35
C ASP A 265 36.43 -22.80 24.21
N CYS A 266 36.07 -21.95 23.24
CA CYS A 266 34.68 -21.54 22.98
C CYS A 266 34.25 -21.89 21.56
N ASP A 267 33.98 -23.18 21.33
CA ASP A 267 33.47 -23.76 20.06
C ASP A 267 31.99 -23.36 19.77
N GLU A 268 31.35 -22.58 20.64
CA GLU A 268 29.91 -22.25 20.57
C GLU A 268 29.54 -21.43 19.31
N TYR A 269 30.39 -20.48 18.90
CA TYR A 269 30.15 -19.68 17.69
C TYR A 269 30.44 -20.48 16.40
N GLY A 270 31.45 -21.36 16.44
CA GLY A 270 31.77 -22.28 15.33
C GLY A 270 30.70 -23.34 15.14
N GLU A 271 30.16 -23.91 16.23
CA GLU A 271 29.01 -24.83 16.19
C GLU A 271 27.73 -24.15 15.72
N TYR A 272 27.46 -22.90 16.11
CA TYR A 272 26.33 -22.12 15.60
C TYR A 272 26.38 -21.96 14.07
N LEU A 273 27.56 -21.63 13.53
CA LEU A 273 27.79 -21.52 12.08
C LEU A 273 27.62 -22.87 11.36
N ARG A 274 28.04 -23.99 11.98
CA ARG A 274 27.82 -25.36 11.49
C ARG A 274 26.35 -25.78 11.57
N GLY A 275 25.62 -25.37 12.60
CA GLY A 275 24.20 -25.65 12.82
C GLY A 275 23.27 -25.02 11.78
N LEU A 276 23.67 -23.88 11.20
CA LEU A 276 22.97 -23.23 10.07
C LEU A 276 22.99 -24.08 8.78
N SER A 277 23.86 -25.09 8.70
CA SER A 277 24.08 -25.92 7.50
C SER A 277 23.50 -27.34 7.59
N ARG A 278 22.92 -27.76 8.72
CA ARG A 278 22.32 -29.11 8.85
C ARG A 278 20.98 -29.21 8.10
N THR A 279 20.82 -30.25 7.28
CA THR A 279 19.54 -30.66 6.69
C THR A 279 18.55 -31.03 7.81
N ARG A 280 17.35 -30.42 7.80
CA ARG A 280 16.40 -30.49 8.92
C ARG A 280 15.53 -31.76 8.89
N PHE A 281 15.22 -32.25 10.09
CA PHE A 281 14.31 -33.36 10.42
C PHE A 281 12.83 -33.00 10.16
N ARG A 282 12.02 -34.03 9.86
CA ARG A 282 10.59 -33.99 9.50
C ARG A 282 9.72 -33.24 10.53
N VAL A 283 9.19 -32.11 10.12
CA VAL A 283 8.01 -31.42 10.67
C VAL A 283 7.22 -31.00 9.45
N GLU A 284 5.92 -31.34 9.38
CA GLU A 284 5.06 -31.12 8.19
C GLU A 284 5.36 -29.79 7.50
N HIS A 285 6.05 -29.87 6.36
CA HIS A 285 6.47 -28.74 5.57
C HIS A 285 5.34 -28.32 4.63
N ARG A 286 5.42 -27.12 4.02
CA ARG A 286 4.54 -26.72 2.87
C ARG A 286 4.50 -27.75 1.75
N GLU A 287 5.48 -28.63 1.72
CA GLU A 287 5.66 -29.72 0.76
C GLU A 287 4.82 -30.97 1.11
N ASP A 288 4.30 -31.05 2.34
CA ASP A 288 3.50 -32.17 2.88
C ASP A 288 1.99 -31.86 2.91
N ASP A 289 1.53 -30.75 2.31
CA ASP A 289 0.11 -30.41 2.19
C ASP A 289 -0.64 -31.46 1.35
N ALA A 290 -1.62 -32.12 1.98
CA ALA A 290 -2.42 -33.19 1.39
C ALA A 290 -3.14 -32.77 0.10
N PHE A 291 -3.48 -31.50 -0.07
CA PHE A 291 -4.18 -31.00 -1.26
C PHE A 291 -3.23 -30.47 -2.34
N ARG A 292 -1.94 -30.27 -2.03
CA ARG A 292 -0.98 -29.72 -3.00
C ARG A 292 -0.74 -30.65 -4.18
N GLN A 293 -0.84 -31.96 -3.96
CA GLN A 293 -0.75 -32.98 -5.01
C GLN A 293 -2.13 -33.43 -5.51
N ASP A 294 -3.22 -33.00 -4.86
CA ASP A 294 -4.56 -33.40 -5.29
C ASP A 294 -4.93 -32.76 -6.64
N HIS A 295 -5.38 -33.62 -7.55
CA HIS A 295 -5.69 -33.25 -8.92
C HIS A 295 -6.86 -32.26 -9.03
N VAL A 296 -7.87 -32.38 -8.17
CA VAL A 296 -9.06 -31.52 -8.15
C VAL A 296 -8.72 -30.17 -7.52
N ALA A 297 -8.05 -30.16 -6.37
CA ALA A 297 -7.57 -28.95 -5.69
C ALA A 297 -6.76 -28.08 -6.65
N ARG A 298 -5.79 -28.70 -7.34
CA ARG A 298 -4.96 -28.02 -8.33
C ARG A 298 -5.78 -27.48 -9.49
N ALA A 299 -6.77 -28.23 -9.97
CA ALA A 299 -7.62 -27.80 -11.09
C ALA A 299 -8.45 -26.57 -10.70
N LEU A 300 -9.08 -26.62 -9.52
CA LEU A 300 -9.83 -25.50 -8.96
C LEU A 300 -8.96 -24.26 -8.81
N MET A 301 -7.71 -24.39 -8.36
CA MET A 301 -6.77 -23.27 -8.22
C MET A 301 -6.29 -22.67 -9.53
N THR A 302 -6.02 -23.50 -10.53
CA THR A 302 -5.37 -23.08 -11.78
C THR A 302 -6.34 -22.54 -12.81
N LEU A 303 -7.53 -23.13 -12.94
CA LEU A 303 -8.48 -22.72 -13.97
C LEU A 303 -9.02 -21.32 -13.70
N PRO A 304 -9.36 -20.53 -14.73
CA PRO A 304 -10.12 -19.30 -14.54
C PRO A 304 -11.59 -19.62 -14.18
N PRO A 305 -12.34 -18.65 -13.64
CA PRO A 305 -13.80 -18.78 -13.53
C PRO A 305 -14.43 -18.98 -14.92
N SER A 306 -15.48 -19.81 -14.98
CA SER A 306 -16.21 -20.15 -16.21
C SER A 306 -17.68 -19.72 -16.12
N PRO A 307 -18.32 -19.34 -17.25
CA PRO A 307 -19.76 -19.16 -17.30
C PRO A 307 -20.54 -20.39 -16.80
N ASP A 308 -19.94 -21.58 -16.93
CA ASP A 308 -20.51 -22.83 -16.48
C ASP A 308 -20.52 -23.00 -14.95
N ASP A 309 -19.72 -22.22 -14.23
CA ASP A 309 -19.66 -22.23 -12.76
C ASP A 309 -21.00 -21.78 -12.16
N ALA A 310 -21.75 -20.94 -12.87
CA ALA A 310 -23.10 -20.53 -12.48
C ALA A 310 -24.10 -21.71 -12.42
N ARG A 311 -23.78 -22.84 -13.09
CA ARG A 311 -24.60 -24.06 -13.08
C ARG A 311 -24.19 -25.04 -11.99
N TRP A 312 -23.15 -24.73 -11.21
CA TRP A 312 -22.67 -25.63 -10.18
C TRP A 312 -23.73 -25.78 -9.08
N PRO A 313 -24.05 -27.03 -8.66
CA PRO A 313 -24.88 -27.26 -7.50
C PRO A 313 -24.24 -26.65 -6.25
N ALA A 314 -25.05 -26.18 -5.30
CA ALA A 314 -24.58 -25.56 -4.05
C ALA A 314 -23.52 -26.40 -3.30
N ARG A 315 -23.67 -27.75 -3.31
CA ARG A 315 -22.67 -28.66 -2.72
C ARG A 315 -21.29 -28.60 -3.40
N CYS A 316 -21.25 -28.41 -4.72
CA CYS A 316 -20.01 -28.31 -5.50
C CYS A 316 -19.34 -26.96 -5.25
N ILE A 317 -20.14 -25.89 -5.15
CA ILE A 317 -19.66 -24.56 -4.76
C ILE A 317 -19.08 -24.61 -3.34
N ALA A 318 -19.80 -25.19 -2.39
CA ALA A 318 -19.34 -25.33 -1.00
C ALA A 318 -18.02 -26.11 -0.92
N PHE A 319 -17.92 -27.20 -1.67
CA PHE A 319 -16.69 -27.98 -1.78
C PHE A 319 -15.53 -27.17 -2.36
N ALA A 320 -15.74 -26.52 -3.51
CA ALA A 320 -14.70 -25.74 -4.18
C ALA A 320 -14.21 -24.57 -3.32
N VAL A 321 -15.11 -23.80 -2.72
CA VAL A 321 -14.78 -22.70 -1.81
C VAL A 321 -13.97 -23.20 -0.63
N SER A 322 -14.39 -24.30 0.01
CA SER A 322 -13.68 -24.85 1.16
C SER A 322 -12.25 -25.27 0.81
N MET A 323 -12.05 -25.89 -0.35
CA MET A 323 -10.71 -26.21 -0.85
C MET A 323 -9.87 -24.95 -1.11
N LEU A 324 -10.45 -23.94 -1.79
CA LEU A 324 -9.75 -22.68 -2.07
C LEU A 324 -9.37 -21.93 -0.79
N VAL A 325 -10.27 -21.87 0.20
CA VAL A 325 -10.01 -21.27 1.51
C VAL A 325 -8.86 -21.98 2.21
N PHE A 326 -8.86 -23.32 2.21
CA PHE A 326 -7.78 -24.11 2.79
C PHE A 326 -6.43 -23.81 2.12
N MET A 327 -6.38 -23.72 0.79
CA MET A 327 -5.15 -23.49 0.03
C MET A 327 -4.64 -22.04 0.08
N LEU A 328 -5.53 -21.06 0.20
CA LEU A 328 -5.19 -19.65 -0.01
C LEU A 328 -5.36 -18.73 1.19
N ASN A 329 -6.28 -19.06 2.11
CA ASN A 329 -6.75 -18.16 3.17
C ASN A 329 -6.62 -18.72 4.58
N LEU A 330 -6.01 -19.89 4.72
CA LEU A 330 -5.72 -20.51 6.02
C LEU A 330 -4.32 -20.13 6.50
N HIS A 331 -4.24 -19.66 7.74
CA HIS A 331 -2.96 -19.44 8.42
C HIS A 331 -2.54 -20.70 9.13
N TRP A 332 -1.30 -21.12 8.92
CA TRP A 332 -0.75 -22.26 9.62
C TRP A 332 0.53 -21.90 10.35
N TRP A 333 0.73 -22.53 11.50
CA TRP A 333 1.93 -22.36 12.33
C TRP A 333 3.21 -22.84 11.64
N SER A 334 3.15 -23.90 10.84
CA SER A 334 4.27 -24.44 10.05
C SER A 334 4.53 -23.68 8.74
N HIS A 335 3.53 -22.94 8.22
CA HIS A 335 3.57 -22.38 6.86
C HIS A 335 3.68 -20.84 6.80
N ALA A 336 3.34 -20.12 7.87
CA ALA A 336 3.34 -18.65 7.87
C ALA A 336 4.43 -18.08 8.80
N GLY A 337 5.67 -18.00 8.30
CA GLY A 337 6.77 -17.35 9.02
C GLY A 337 6.49 -15.88 9.41
N SER A 338 5.50 -15.24 8.77
CA SER A 338 5.01 -13.90 9.10
C SER A 338 4.02 -13.85 10.27
N CYS A 339 3.36 -14.96 10.60
CA CYS A 339 2.32 -15.01 11.63
C CYS A 339 2.89 -15.15 13.02
N PHE A 340 3.92 -15.97 13.20
CA PHE A 340 4.53 -16.21 14.52
C PHE A 340 5.86 -15.48 14.69
N THR A 341 6.15 -14.49 13.83
CA THR A 341 7.33 -13.62 13.95
C THR A 341 7.22 -12.72 15.17
N LYS A 342 8.33 -12.53 15.90
CA LYS A 342 8.41 -11.53 16.97
C LYS A 342 7.98 -10.17 16.41
N SER A 343 6.90 -9.62 16.95
CA SER A 343 6.40 -8.30 16.61
C SER A 343 6.10 -7.52 17.87
N SER A 344 6.10 -6.19 17.80
CA SER A 344 5.66 -5.35 18.92
C SER A 344 4.18 -5.55 19.28
N ALA A 345 3.42 -6.22 18.40
CA ALA A 345 1.97 -6.38 18.52
C ALA A 345 1.54 -7.72 19.14
N ALA A 346 2.45 -8.71 19.27
CA ALA A 346 2.11 -10.03 19.79
C ALA A 346 3.21 -10.56 20.73
N ALA A 347 2.80 -11.11 21.87
CA ALA A 347 3.70 -11.77 22.80
C ALA A 347 4.30 -13.04 22.20
N SER A 348 5.42 -13.52 22.76
CA SER A 348 5.97 -14.82 22.37
C SER A 348 4.93 -15.92 22.59
N GLY A 349 4.57 -16.69 21.56
CA GLY A 349 3.50 -17.69 21.62
C GLY A 349 2.15 -17.25 21.06
N GLN A 350 2.00 -15.98 20.63
CA GLN A 350 0.78 -15.49 20.02
C GLN A 350 0.96 -15.21 18.53
N CYS A 351 -0.10 -15.43 17.75
CA CYS A 351 -0.12 -15.02 16.35
C CYS A 351 -0.11 -13.48 16.27
N ARG A 352 0.73 -12.92 15.40
CA ARG A 352 0.84 -11.50 15.04
C ARG A 352 -0.49 -10.88 14.60
N TYR A 353 -1.36 -11.68 14.00
CA TYR A 353 -2.70 -11.28 13.55
C TYR A 353 -3.78 -11.61 14.60
N ASN A 354 -3.37 -11.91 15.83
CA ASN A 354 -4.21 -12.23 16.98
C ASN A 354 -5.08 -13.49 16.84
N PHE A 355 -4.80 -14.38 15.88
CA PHE A 355 -5.42 -15.69 15.83
C PHE A 355 -5.04 -16.56 17.05
N PRO A 356 -5.94 -17.38 17.60
CA PRO A 356 -7.34 -17.59 17.19
C PRO A 356 -8.32 -16.50 17.70
N TRP A 357 -9.36 -16.19 16.92
CA TRP A 357 -10.42 -15.23 17.32
C TRP A 357 -11.64 -15.99 17.86
N ALA A 358 -11.65 -16.34 19.15
CA ALA A 358 -12.66 -17.26 19.70
C ALA A 358 -14.07 -16.69 19.87
N ARG A 359 -14.26 -15.36 19.86
CA ARG A 359 -15.57 -14.74 20.10
C ARG A 359 -15.80 -13.55 19.18
N THR A 360 -17.04 -13.41 18.69
CA THR A 360 -17.46 -12.16 18.05
C THR A 360 -17.44 -11.06 19.10
N SER A 361 -16.71 -9.99 18.84
CA SER A 361 -16.70 -8.80 19.68
C SER A 361 -16.96 -7.57 18.82
N CYS A 362 -17.81 -6.69 19.33
CA CYS A 362 -18.00 -5.38 18.76
C CYS A 362 -17.45 -4.36 19.75
N SER A 363 -16.54 -3.52 19.28
CA SER A 363 -15.99 -2.41 20.06
C SER A 363 -15.95 -1.14 19.20
N SER A 364 -15.53 -0.04 19.82
CA SER A 364 -15.20 1.20 19.12
C SER A 364 -14.11 1.04 18.05
N ASP A 365 -13.36 -0.08 18.04
CA ASP A 365 -12.29 -0.35 17.07
C ASP A 365 -12.74 -1.19 15.85
N GLY A 366 -14.01 -1.62 15.83
CA GLY A 366 -14.62 -2.41 14.76
C GLY A 366 -15.34 -3.68 15.24
N ILE A 367 -15.87 -4.45 14.29
CA ILE A 367 -16.37 -5.80 14.55
C ILE A 367 -15.28 -6.81 14.26
N THR A 368 -15.04 -7.63 15.26
CA THR A 368 -14.19 -8.82 15.21
C THR A 368 -15.11 -10.01 15.15
N LEU A 369 -15.20 -10.71 14.02
CA LEU A 369 -16.01 -11.92 13.94
C LEU A 369 -15.30 -13.09 14.65
N GLY A 370 -16.06 -13.80 15.48
CA GLY A 370 -15.62 -15.05 16.07
C GLY A 370 -15.43 -16.12 15.00
N ARG A 371 -14.42 -16.95 15.19
CA ARG A 371 -14.16 -18.17 14.43
C ARG A 371 -14.40 -19.34 15.35
N ARG A 372 -15.16 -20.32 14.86
CA ARG A 372 -15.41 -21.57 15.57
C ARG A 372 -14.40 -22.60 15.14
N ALA A 373 -14.05 -23.50 16.05
CA ALA A 373 -13.31 -24.70 15.72
C ALA A 373 -13.97 -25.45 14.55
N PRO A 374 -13.21 -25.96 13.57
CA PRO A 374 -11.75 -25.96 13.42
C PRO A 374 -11.21 -24.85 12.47
N PHE A 375 -11.88 -23.69 12.40
CA PHE A 375 -11.57 -22.61 11.44
C PHE A 375 -10.95 -21.36 12.07
N GLU A 376 -10.31 -21.54 13.22
CA GLU A 376 -9.80 -20.48 14.08
C GLU A 376 -8.71 -19.62 13.42
N PHE A 377 -8.08 -20.15 12.38
CA PHE A 377 -6.97 -19.53 11.64
C PHE A 377 -7.33 -19.11 10.21
N VAL A 378 -8.62 -19.11 9.84
CA VAL A 378 -9.08 -18.70 8.51
C VAL A 378 -9.18 -17.17 8.43
N ASN A 379 -8.69 -16.54 7.37
CA ASN A 379 -8.95 -15.11 7.12
C ASN A 379 -10.45 -14.80 7.00
N GLY A 380 -10.86 -13.56 7.26
CA GLY A 380 -12.22 -13.14 6.91
C GLY A 380 -12.34 -13.06 5.39
N PHE A 381 -12.96 -14.06 4.77
CA PHE A 381 -13.04 -14.16 3.31
C PHE A 381 -14.48 -13.94 2.82
N ASN A 382 -14.64 -13.69 1.53
CA ASN A 382 -15.91 -13.69 0.85
C ASN A 382 -15.95 -14.81 -0.18
N THR A 383 -17.07 -15.54 -0.21
CA THR A 383 -17.29 -16.71 -1.05
C THR A 383 -17.18 -16.41 -2.55
N ASP A 384 -17.78 -15.30 -3.00
CA ASP A 384 -17.79 -14.92 -4.42
C ASP A 384 -16.41 -14.45 -4.87
N ILE A 385 -15.72 -13.67 -4.02
CA ILE A 385 -14.34 -13.26 -4.29
C ILE A 385 -13.41 -14.48 -4.37
N MET A 386 -13.61 -15.46 -3.47
CA MET A 386 -12.83 -16.69 -3.47
C MET A 386 -12.98 -17.47 -4.79
N LEU A 387 -14.22 -17.66 -5.25
CA LEU A 387 -14.50 -18.41 -6.48
C LEU A 387 -14.01 -17.69 -7.73
N ALA A 388 -14.31 -16.40 -7.83
CA ALA A 388 -14.03 -15.62 -9.03
C ALA A 388 -12.53 -15.29 -9.17
N PHE A 389 -11.88 -14.84 -8.09
CA PHE A 389 -10.51 -14.34 -8.14
C PHE A 389 -9.47 -15.31 -7.59
N LYS A 390 -9.89 -16.33 -6.84
CA LYS A 390 -8.99 -17.34 -6.24
C LYS A 390 -7.83 -16.66 -5.51
N SER A 391 -8.17 -15.61 -4.76
CA SER A 391 -7.23 -14.70 -4.12
C SER A 391 -7.14 -15.01 -2.63
N ASN A 392 -5.92 -14.91 -2.08
CA ASN A 392 -5.80 -14.64 -0.65
C ASN A 392 -6.33 -13.23 -0.40
N HIS A 393 -7.33 -13.11 0.45
CA HIS A 393 -7.95 -11.83 0.75
C HIS A 393 -8.48 -11.78 2.18
N ASP A 394 -8.54 -10.57 2.71
CA ASP A 394 -9.12 -10.31 4.03
C ASP A 394 -9.98 -9.05 3.95
N ILE A 395 -11.20 -9.12 4.47
CA ILE A 395 -12.15 -8.02 4.52
C ILE A 395 -12.43 -7.68 5.97
N GLN A 396 -12.25 -6.40 6.31
CA GLN A 396 -12.52 -5.89 7.65
C GLN A 396 -13.52 -4.74 7.58
N VAL A 397 -14.64 -4.88 8.29
CA VAL A 397 -15.65 -3.84 8.46
C VAL A 397 -15.19 -2.85 9.54
N MET A 398 -15.16 -1.57 9.17
CA MET A 398 -14.72 -0.47 10.03
C MET A 398 -15.92 0.34 10.48
N ILE A 399 -16.03 0.55 11.78
CA ILE A 399 -17.22 1.12 12.42
C ILE A 399 -16.93 2.50 13.04
N GLY A 400 -15.66 2.77 13.37
CA GLY A 400 -15.27 4.01 14.03
C GLY A 400 -13.87 3.93 14.61
N GLY A 401 -13.46 5.01 15.27
CA GLY A 401 -12.44 4.96 16.32
C GLY A 401 -10.98 4.84 15.85
N LEU A 402 -10.11 4.56 16.83
CA LEU A 402 -8.66 4.49 16.63
C LEU A 402 -8.29 3.33 15.70
N GLY A 403 -9.01 2.20 15.77
CA GLY A 403 -8.84 1.05 14.89
C GLY A 403 -8.97 1.37 13.40
N ALA A 404 -9.93 2.21 12.99
CA ALA A 404 -10.07 2.62 11.59
C ALA A 404 -8.92 3.54 11.15
N LEU A 405 -8.52 4.50 11.99
CA LEU A 405 -7.37 5.36 11.73
C LEU A 405 -6.08 4.55 11.57
N LEU A 406 -5.82 3.60 12.46
CA LEU A 406 -4.66 2.72 12.41
C LEU A 406 -4.62 1.91 11.11
N ARG A 407 -5.77 1.49 10.57
CA ARG A 407 -5.86 0.78 9.29
C ARG A 407 -5.59 1.68 8.08
N ILE A 408 -6.03 2.94 8.12
CA ILE A 408 -5.65 3.93 7.09
C ILE A 408 -4.15 4.17 7.14
N PHE A 409 -3.59 4.35 8.34
CA PHE A 409 -2.14 4.44 8.53
C PHE A 409 -1.42 3.18 8.06
N TYR A 410 -1.98 2.00 8.33
CA TYR A 410 -1.45 0.72 7.89
C TYR A 410 -1.44 0.66 6.36
N ALA A 411 -2.59 0.77 5.69
CA ALA A 411 -2.72 0.77 4.22
C ALA A 411 -1.73 1.73 3.55
N THR A 412 -1.57 2.93 4.12
CA THR A 412 -0.64 3.94 3.61
C THR A 412 0.83 3.72 4.00
N LYS A 413 1.11 2.99 5.07
CA LYS A 413 2.48 2.65 5.52
C LYS A 413 3.14 1.69 4.53
N TYR A 414 2.41 0.67 4.07
CA TYR A 414 2.92 -0.37 3.17
C TYR A 414 3.34 0.19 1.81
N VAL A 415 2.59 1.18 1.32
CA VAL A 415 2.99 2.00 0.18
C VAL A 415 4.27 2.76 0.42
N THR A 416 4.69 3.05 1.65
CA THR A 416 5.92 3.83 1.93
C THR A 416 7.00 3.03 2.64
N LYS A 417 6.86 1.70 2.69
CA LYS A 417 7.91 0.82 3.23
C LYS A 417 9.13 0.96 2.33
N MET A 418 10.24 1.48 2.85
CA MET A 418 11.45 1.66 2.06
C MET A 418 11.81 0.35 1.37
N GLN A 419 12.06 0.45 0.06
CA GLN A 419 12.61 -0.67 -0.67
C GLN A 419 14.06 -0.91 -0.24
N GLU A 420 14.57 -2.11 -0.46
CA GLU A 420 15.96 -2.40 -0.12
C GLU A 420 16.89 -1.51 -0.96
N HIS A 421 17.82 -0.84 -0.28
CA HIS A 421 18.87 -0.09 -0.95
C HIS A 421 20.02 -1.05 -1.24
N ILE A 422 20.34 -1.24 -2.53
CA ILE A 422 21.48 -2.06 -2.99
C ILE A 422 22.80 -1.46 -2.48
N ASP A 423 22.89 -0.13 -2.45
CA ASP A 423 24.10 0.60 -2.10
C ASP A 423 24.03 1.13 -0.66
N SER A 424 25.19 1.28 -0.02
CA SER A 424 25.30 2.05 1.22
C SER A 424 24.85 3.50 0.98
N ILE A 425 23.72 3.87 1.59
CA ILE A 425 23.15 5.23 1.53
C ILE A 425 24.22 6.28 1.87
N THR A 426 25.05 5.99 2.88
CA THR A 426 26.14 6.86 3.32
C THR A 426 27.21 7.02 2.25
N ALA A 427 27.61 5.94 1.57
CA ALA A 427 28.62 5.99 0.52
C ALA A 427 28.12 6.76 -0.71
N VAL A 428 26.87 6.51 -1.14
CA VAL A 428 26.24 7.24 -2.25
C VAL A 428 26.09 8.73 -1.94
N ALA A 429 25.66 9.04 -0.72
CA ALA A 429 25.59 10.41 -0.22
C ALA A 429 26.98 11.07 -0.26
N LEU A 430 27.99 10.45 0.34
CA LEU A 430 29.33 11.03 0.40
C LEU A 430 29.92 11.27 -1.00
N ALA A 431 29.80 10.29 -1.90
CA ALA A 431 30.27 10.43 -3.28
C ALA A 431 29.55 11.57 -4.02
N ALA A 432 28.24 11.72 -3.82
CA ALA A 432 27.46 12.80 -4.43
C ALA A 432 27.87 14.18 -3.89
N PHE A 433 28.13 14.28 -2.59
CA PHE A 433 28.63 15.50 -1.95
C PHE A 433 30.01 15.89 -2.48
N GLN A 434 30.95 14.95 -2.49
CA GLN A 434 32.31 15.16 -3.02
C GLN A 434 32.28 15.55 -4.49
N SER A 435 31.49 14.85 -5.32
CA SER A 435 31.30 15.21 -6.72
C SER A 435 30.74 16.63 -6.91
N ARG A 436 29.88 17.09 -6.00
CA ARG A 436 29.36 18.45 -6.03
C ARG A 436 30.42 19.47 -5.62
N GLN A 437 31.22 19.19 -4.59
CA GLN A 437 32.36 20.04 -4.20
C GLN A 437 33.39 20.17 -5.33
N LEU A 438 33.69 19.07 -6.03
CA LEU A 438 34.60 19.08 -7.17
C LEU A 438 34.07 19.92 -8.35
N ARG A 439 32.75 19.92 -8.60
CA ARG A 439 32.14 20.81 -9.59
C ARG A 439 32.23 22.28 -9.18
N GLU A 440 32.02 22.56 -7.90
CA GLU A 440 32.13 23.91 -7.35
C GLU A 440 33.57 24.44 -7.39
N ALA A 441 34.56 23.58 -7.13
CA ALA A 441 35.98 23.91 -7.27
C ALA A 441 36.45 24.08 -8.72
N ARG A 442 35.67 23.63 -9.71
CA ARG A 442 35.96 23.87 -11.14
C ARG A 442 35.33 25.15 -11.67
N ASP A 443 34.41 25.74 -10.92
CA ASP A 443 33.61 26.91 -11.30
C ASP A 443 33.69 27.97 -10.18
N GLU A 444 34.92 28.24 -9.72
CA GLU A 444 35.20 29.06 -8.53
C GLU A 444 34.64 30.48 -8.66
N GLU A 445 34.67 31.04 -9.87
CA GLU A 445 34.15 32.39 -10.15
C GLU A 445 32.62 32.47 -9.98
N SER A 446 31.86 31.48 -10.44
CA SER A 446 30.41 31.40 -10.22
C SER A 446 30.06 31.17 -8.74
N VAL A 447 30.86 30.36 -8.04
CA VAL A 447 30.62 30.02 -6.63
C VAL A 447 30.94 31.19 -5.71
N ALA A 448 31.98 31.98 -5.99
CA ALA A 448 32.35 33.16 -5.21
C ALA A 448 31.22 34.21 -5.16
N ASN A 449 30.45 34.34 -6.24
CA ASN A 449 29.29 35.24 -6.33
C ASN A 449 27.97 34.62 -5.83
N THR A 450 27.98 33.37 -5.35
CA THR A 450 26.77 32.67 -4.90
C THR A 450 26.68 32.65 -3.37
N ASP A 451 25.51 33.01 -2.83
CA ASP A 451 25.23 32.93 -1.39
C ASP A 451 25.48 31.52 -0.80
N ARG A 452 26.04 31.47 0.41
CA ARG A 452 26.37 30.23 1.14
C ARG A 452 25.14 29.35 1.37
N ALA A 453 23.96 29.93 1.63
CA ALA A 453 22.76 29.12 1.81
C ALA A 453 22.32 28.47 0.49
N THR A 454 22.51 29.15 -0.64
CA THR A 454 22.28 28.57 -1.99
C THR A 454 23.24 27.43 -2.29
N ILE A 455 24.52 27.57 -1.96
CA ILE A 455 25.52 26.50 -2.09
C ILE A 455 25.12 25.30 -1.21
N GLY A 456 24.74 25.55 0.05
CA GLY A 456 24.25 24.51 0.96
C GLY A 456 23.03 23.76 0.40
N ARG A 457 22.03 24.48 -0.11
CA ARG A 457 20.85 23.88 -0.76
C ARG A 457 21.22 23.01 -1.95
N ARG A 458 22.15 23.46 -2.81
CA ARG A 458 22.63 22.70 -3.98
C ARG A 458 23.32 21.40 -3.57
N ARG A 459 24.15 21.43 -2.52
CA ARG A 459 24.81 20.23 -1.98
C ARG A 459 23.81 19.23 -1.39
N VAL A 460 22.87 19.71 -0.57
CA VAL A 460 21.80 18.86 -0.01
C VAL A 460 20.91 18.28 -1.11
N ALA A 461 20.57 19.07 -2.13
CA ALA A 461 19.80 18.59 -3.27
C ALA A 461 20.54 17.49 -4.04
N SER A 462 21.87 17.63 -4.24
CA SER A 462 22.70 16.60 -4.88
C SER A 462 22.73 15.29 -4.08
N LEU A 463 22.80 15.39 -2.74
CA LEU A 463 22.70 14.24 -1.83
C LEU A 463 21.35 13.53 -1.98
N LEU A 464 20.26 14.29 -1.81
CA LEU A 464 18.90 13.75 -1.89
C LEU A 464 18.64 13.12 -3.26
N TYR A 465 19.09 13.76 -4.34
CA TYR A 465 18.96 13.21 -5.69
C TYR A 465 19.69 11.87 -5.81
N ALA A 466 20.94 11.77 -5.38
CA ALA A 466 21.70 10.53 -5.49
C ALA A 466 21.11 9.38 -4.66
N ILE A 467 20.66 9.67 -3.43
CA ILE A 467 20.01 8.68 -2.54
C ILE A 467 18.66 8.21 -3.10
N THR A 468 17.87 9.12 -3.68
CA THR A 468 16.52 8.80 -4.18
C THR A 468 16.51 8.22 -5.60
N ASN A 469 17.59 8.39 -6.37
CA ASN A 469 17.69 7.88 -7.74
C ASN A 469 18.10 6.40 -7.82
N ARG A 470 18.62 5.81 -6.74
CA ARG A 470 19.05 4.41 -6.70
C ARG A 470 18.13 3.59 -5.78
N CYS A 471 17.02 3.11 -6.33
CA CYS A 471 16.12 2.18 -5.65
C CYS A 471 16.00 0.87 -6.44
N GLU A 472 16.06 -0.26 -5.74
CA GLU A 472 15.63 -1.53 -6.30
C GLU A 472 14.12 -1.67 -6.11
N ILE A 473 13.42 -2.08 -7.16
CA ILE A 473 12.02 -2.46 -7.08
C ILE A 473 11.86 -3.83 -7.70
N VAL A 474 10.93 -4.62 -7.15
CA VAL A 474 10.65 -5.95 -7.69
C VAL A 474 10.09 -5.81 -9.12
N GLY A 475 10.53 -6.68 -10.03
CA GLY A 475 10.17 -6.66 -11.45
C GLY A 475 8.67 -6.44 -11.74
N PRO A 476 7.73 -7.19 -11.14
CA PRO A 476 6.30 -7.00 -11.40
C PRO A 476 5.80 -5.62 -10.96
N LEU A 477 6.36 -5.04 -9.89
CA LEU A 477 6.01 -3.69 -9.44
C LEU A 477 6.53 -2.65 -10.43
N ALA A 478 7.74 -2.83 -10.96
CA ALA A 478 8.29 -1.99 -12.01
C ALA A 478 7.41 -2.00 -13.27
N ALA A 479 7.03 -3.19 -13.74
CA ALA A 479 6.15 -3.35 -14.87
C ALA A 479 4.76 -2.72 -14.63
N HIS A 480 4.20 -2.87 -13.42
CA HIS A 480 2.97 -2.21 -13.02
C HIS A 480 3.06 -0.68 -13.13
N HIS A 481 4.15 -0.09 -12.64
CA HIS A 481 4.39 1.36 -12.74
C HIS A 481 4.51 1.83 -14.19
N VAL A 482 5.21 1.08 -15.05
CA VAL A 482 5.33 1.40 -16.48
C VAL A 482 3.97 1.31 -17.18
N GLN A 483 3.15 0.30 -16.85
CA GLN A 483 1.86 0.09 -17.49
C GLN A 483 0.81 1.13 -17.08
N ARG A 484 0.73 1.51 -15.79
CA ARG A 484 -0.33 2.39 -15.27
C ARG A 484 0.11 3.82 -14.95
N GLY A 485 1.39 4.08 -14.80
CA GLY A 485 1.89 5.39 -14.35
C GLY A 485 1.49 5.77 -12.92
N SER A 486 1.11 4.79 -12.08
CA SER A 486 0.85 4.97 -10.65
C SER A 486 0.80 3.62 -9.91
N CYS A 487 1.15 3.60 -8.62
CA CYS A 487 0.89 2.46 -7.72
C CYS A 487 -0.54 2.47 -7.12
N ALA A 488 -1.34 3.49 -7.40
CA ALA A 488 -2.67 3.68 -6.82
C ALA A 488 -3.80 3.41 -7.82
N PHE A 489 -4.88 2.82 -7.34
CA PHE A 489 -6.20 2.75 -7.97
C PHE A 489 -7.08 3.76 -7.24
N MET A 490 -7.64 4.73 -7.96
CA MET A 490 -8.35 5.85 -7.36
C MET A 490 -9.67 6.06 -8.09
N SER A 491 -10.76 6.10 -7.33
CA SER A 491 -12.10 6.42 -7.84
C SER A 491 -12.22 7.86 -8.37
N THR A 492 -11.54 8.79 -7.69
CA THR A 492 -11.57 10.23 -7.95
C THR A 492 -10.16 10.79 -8.08
N SER A 493 -9.91 11.65 -9.07
CA SER A 493 -8.60 12.28 -9.21
C SER A 493 -8.32 13.26 -8.06
N CYS A 494 -7.04 13.54 -7.82
CA CYS A 494 -6.60 14.46 -6.77
C CYS A 494 -5.98 15.71 -7.36
N SER A 495 -6.25 16.87 -6.75
CA SER A 495 -5.59 18.14 -7.06
C SER A 495 -4.83 18.63 -5.82
N THR A 496 -3.56 18.96 -5.96
CA THR A 496 -2.71 19.36 -4.83
C THR A 496 -2.53 20.87 -4.80
N PHE A 497 -2.65 21.48 -3.62
CA PHE A 497 -2.31 22.89 -3.41
C PHE A 497 -1.54 23.08 -2.11
N HIS A 498 -0.73 24.15 -2.05
CA HIS A 498 0.21 24.39 -0.95
C HIS A 498 -0.35 25.43 0.04
N LEU A 499 -1.11 24.97 1.03
CA LEU A 499 -1.71 25.84 2.05
C LEU A 499 -0.67 26.70 2.78
N ARG A 500 0.53 26.17 3.01
CA ARG A 500 1.62 26.94 3.62
C ARG A 500 1.99 28.17 2.78
N ALA A 501 2.11 28.01 1.46
CA ALA A 501 2.45 29.11 0.57
C ALA A 501 1.35 30.18 0.58
N ILE A 502 0.09 29.74 0.54
CA ILE A 502 -1.07 30.64 0.59
C ILE A 502 -1.14 31.40 1.93
N LEU A 503 -0.90 30.72 3.06
CA LEU A 503 -0.87 31.39 4.36
C LEU A 503 0.27 32.41 4.45
N HIS A 504 1.46 32.08 3.94
CA HIS A 504 2.55 33.06 3.88
C HIS A 504 2.21 34.25 2.98
N GLU A 505 1.61 34.02 1.80
CA GLU A 505 1.20 35.10 0.90
C GLU A 505 0.09 36.00 1.51
N LEU A 506 -0.76 35.44 2.37
CA LEU A 506 -1.79 36.19 3.09
C LEU A 506 -1.26 36.97 4.31
N ILE A 507 -0.18 36.48 4.96
CA ILE A 507 0.31 37.01 6.25
C ILE A 507 1.60 37.86 6.07
N ASP A 508 2.53 37.44 5.21
CA ASP A 508 3.86 38.03 5.01
C ASP A 508 4.02 38.60 3.59
N GLN A 509 4.33 39.90 3.49
CA GLN A 509 4.55 40.61 2.21
C GLN A 509 5.93 40.38 1.57
N VAL A 510 6.73 39.42 2.04
CA VAL A 510 8.17 39.35 1.66
C VAL A 510 8.53 37.93 1.18
N VAL A 511 8.52 37.79 -0.15
CA VAL A 511 9.03 36.65 -0.95
C VAL A 511 8.22 35.35 -0.85
N TYR A 512 7.17 35.27 -1.68
CA TYR A 512 6.41 34.05 -1.96
C TYR A 512 6.83 33.41 -3.30
N SER A 513 6.59 32.10 -3.44
CA SER A 513 6.92 31.34 -4.64
C SER A 513 5.86 31.56 -5.71
N TRP A 514 6.21 32.20 -6.82
CA TRP A 514 5.32 32.40 -7.97
C TRP A 514 5.47 31.23 -8.95
N ASP A 515 4.37 30.78 -9.54
CA ASP A 515 4.47 29.93 -10.71
C ASP A 515 4.78 30.82 -11.92
N LEU A 516 5.88 30.52 -12.62
CA LEU A 516 6.19 31.15 -13.90
C LEU A 516 5.39 30.46 -14.98
N VAL A 517 4.40 31.16 -15.52
CA VAL A 517 3.54 30.66 -16.60
C VAL A 517 4.07 31.14 -17.94
N GLU A 518 4.43 30.17 -18.78
CA GLU A 518 4.86 30.40 -20.16
C GLU A 518 3.67 30.80 -21.04
N LEU A 519 3.78 31.96 -21.67
CA LEU A 519 2.86 32.49 -22.65
C LEU A 519 3.55 32.54 -24.01
N ARG A 520 2.97 31.85 -24.99
CA ARG A 520 3.46 31.83 -26.37
C ARG A 520 2.69 32.86 -27.18
N GLY A 521 3.38 33.89 -27.67
CA GLY A 521 2.81 34.91 -28.54
C GLY A 521 2.53 34.41 -29.96
N CYS A 522 1.79 35.19 -30.75
CA CYS A 522 1.53 34.90 -32.16
C CYS A 522 2.82 34.76 -32.99
N ASP A 523 3.88 35.48 -32.59
CA ASP A 523 5.18 35.50 -33.28
C ASP A 523 6.15 34.41 -32.79
N SER A 524 5.65 33.40 -32.07
CA SER A 524 6.48 32.40 -31.37
C SER A 524 7.40 32.96 -30.27
N SER A 525 7.24 34.23 -29.89
CA SER A 525 7.94 34.84 -28.75
C SER A 525 7.44 34.23 -27.43
N LEU A 526 8.38 33.92 -26.53
CA LEU A 526 8.11 33.37 -25.20
C LEU A 526 8.11 34.50 -24.18
N THR A 527 6.98 34.72 -23.53
CA THR A 527 6.87 35.65 -22.40
C THR A 527 6.47 34.87 -21.16
N PHE A 528 7.05 35.22 -20.01
CA PHE A 528 6.70 34.58 -18.74
C PHE A 528 5.93 35.58 -17.89
N ARG A 529 4.79 35.15 -17.34
CA ARG A 529 4.07 35.91 -16.32
C ARG A 529 4.06 35.13 -15.02
N ALA A 530 4.31 35.84 -13.93
CA ALA A 530 4.23 35.28 -12.60
C ALA A 530 2.76 35.31 -12.15
N ALA A 531 2.22 34.17 -11.71
CA ALA A 531 0.90 34.08 -11.10
C ALA A 531 0.89 33.03 -9.99
N SER A 532 0.31 33.35 -8.84
CA SER A 532 0.17 32.41 -7.73
C SER A 532 -1.14 31.61 -7.83
N PHE A 533 -1.28 30.56 -7.03
CA PHE A 533 -2.56 29.89 -6.85
C PHE A 533 -3.58 30.78 -6.11
N LEU A 534 -3.09 31.66 -5.24
CA LEU A 534 -3.96 32.60 -4.52
C LEU A 534 -4.51 33.67 -5.47
N ASP A 535 -3.79 34.07 -6.52
CA ASP A 535 -4.30 34.95 -7.58
C ASP A 535 -5.54 34.33 -8.24
N ASP A 536 -5.45 33.05 -8.64
CA ASP A 536 -6.57 32.32 -9.27
C ASP A 536 -7.82 32.34 -8.37
N ASN A 537 -7.63 32.16 -7.07
CA ASN A 537 -8.73 32.22 -6.09
C ASN A 537 -9.21 33.66 -5.85
N SER A 538 -8.31 34.64 -5.77
CA SER A 538 -8.62 36.02 -5.40
C SER A 538 -9.34 36.80 -6.51
N TYR A 539 -9.00 36.50 -7.76
CA TYR A 539 -9.56 37.17 -8.94
C TYR A 539 -10.51 36.27 -9.74
N ARG A 540 -11.06 35.21 -9.16
CA ARG A 540 -12.09 34.35 -9.81
C ARG A 540 -13.35 35.16 -10.20
N PRO A 541 -14.25 34.65 -11.06
CA PRO A 541 -15.51 35.33 -11.35
C PRO A 541 -16.34 35.62 -10.09
N PRO A 542 -17.11 36.74 -10.03
CA PRO A 542 -17.95 37.08 -8.87
C PRO A 542 -18.99 36.00 -8.53
N GLY A 543 -19.47 35.27 -9.55
CA GLY A 543 -20.40 34.14 -9.39
C GLY A 543 -19.84 33.01 -8.52
N LEU A 544 -18.53 32.94 -8.27
CA LEU A 544 -17.89 31.91 -7.44
C LEU A 544 -17.51 32.41 -6.03
N ASN A 545 -18.00 33.58 -5.61
CA ASN A 545 -17.65 34.16 -4.30
C ASN A 545 -18.12 33.34 -3.10
N TYR A 546 -19.20 32.57 -3.26
CA TYR A 546 -19.76 31.74 -2.22
C TYR A 546 -18.88 30.53 -1.86
N LEU A 547 -17.96 30.13 -2.75
CA LEU A 547 -17.09 28.98 -2.54
C LEU A 547 -15.95 29.30 -1.58
N ASN A 548 -15.66 28.38 -0.66
CA ASN A 548 -14.39 28.39 0.07
C ASN A 548 -13.24 27.86 -0.80
N LEU A 549 -11.99 27.98 -0.32
CA LEU A 549 -10.82 27.58 -1.09
C LEU A 549 -10.81 26.07 -1.39
N TYR A 550 -11.23 25.25 -0.43
CA TYR A 550 -11.27 23.80 -0.61
C TYR A 550 -12.27 23.39 -1.71
N GLU A 551 -13.47 23.97 -1.70
CA GLU A 551 -14.50 23.75 -2.73
C GLU A 551 -14.06 24.30 -4.10
N TYR A 552 -13.38 25.44 -4.11
CA TYR A 552 -12.83 26.00 -5.34
C TYR A 552 -11.85 25.02 -5.98
N VAL A 553 -10.89 24.46 -5.21
CA VAL A 553 -9.94 23.44 -5.71
C VAL A 553 -10.66 22.16 -6.16
N ALA A 554 -11.72 21.75 -5.45
CA ALA A 554 -12.46 20.53 -5.78
C ALA A 554 -13.22 20.65 -7.11
N ARG A 555 -13.70 21.85 -7.45
CA ARG A 555 -14.58 22.08 -8.61
C ARG A 555 -13.89 22.74 -9.79
N HIS A 556 -12.84 23.51 -9.53
CA HIS A 556 -12.28 24.45 -10.48
C HIS A 556 -10.75 24.38 -10.57
N PHE A 557 -10.23 24.77 -11.72
CA PHE A 557 -8.79 24.87 -11.99
C PHE A 557 -8.50 25.97 -13.01
N ARG A 558 -7.27 26.46 -13.08
CA ARG A 558 -6.85 27.43 -14.10
C ARG A 558 -6.66 26.74 -15.46
N ARG A 559 -7.26 27.28 -16.52
CA ARG A 559 -7.08 26.81 -17.90
C ARG A 559 -6.84 27.97 -18.88
N LYS A 560 -6.22 27.67 -20.03
CA LYS A 560 -6.08 28.64 -21.13
C LYS A 560 -7.43 28.98 -21.75
N ARG A 561 -7.60 30.24 -22.17
CA ARG A 561 -8.77 30.70 -22.93
C ARG A 561 -8.78 30.06 -24.32
N THR A 562 -9.98 29.85 -24.82
CA THR A 562 -10.28 29.47 -26.20
C THR A 562 -11.14 30.56 -26.85
N PRO A 563 -11.22 30.65 -28.19
CA PRO A 563 -12.11 31.61 -28.86
C PRO A 563 -13.58 31.52 -28.45
N THR A 564 -13.99 30.37 -27.91
CA THR A 564 -15.35 30.07 -27.44
C THR A 564 -15.53 30.24 -25.92
N THR A 565 -14.55 30.81 -25.21
CA THR A 565 -14.63 30.94 -23.74
C THR A 565 -15.62 32.04 -23.36
N SER A 566 -16.62 31.68 -22.54
CA SER A 566 -17.62 32.60 -22.02
C SER A 566 -17.03 33.64 -21.06
N GLU A 567 -17.60 34.84 -21.05
CA GLU A 567 -17.23 35.92 -20.13
C GLU A 567 -17.47 35.55 -18.65
N CYS A 568 -18.44 34.68 -18.37
CA CYS A 568 -18.80 34.32 -16.99
C CYS A 568 -17.74 33.50 -16.25
N VAL A 569 -16.74 32.96 -16.96
CA VAL A 569 -15.64 32.17 -16.36
C VAL A 569 -14.29 32.90 -16.37
N LEU A 570 -14.28 34.16 -16.79
CA LEU A 570 -13.05 34.95 -16.86
C LEU A 570 -12.61 35.39 -15.47
N PHE A 571 -11.29 35.41 -15.26
CA PHE A 571 -10.72 36.11 -14.12
C PHE A 571 -11.06 37.61 -14.18
N GLN A 572 -10.94 38.32 -13.07
CA GLN A 572 -11.08 39.78 -13.05
C GLN A 572 -9.87 40.45 -13.72
N PRO A 573 -10.01 41.70 -14.22
CA PRO A 573 -8.97 42.40 -14.97
C PRO A 573 -7.62 42.52 -14.25
N GLU A 574 -7.64 42.52 -12.91
CA GLU A 574 -6.45 42.63 -12.06
C GLU A 574 -5.62 41.33 -11.99
N HIS A 575 -6.16 40.21 -12.50
CA HIS A 575 -5.44 38.94 -12.51
C HIS A 575 -4.25 38.99 -13.50
N PRO A 576 -3.03 38.54 -13.13
CA PRO A 576 -1.84 38.60 -14.00
C PRO A 576 -2.01 37.89 -15.35
N LEU A 577 -2.86 36.85 -15.38
CA LEU A 577 -3.17 36.06 -16.57
C LEU A 577 -4.56 36.35 -17.14
N PHE A 578 -5.17 37.51 -16.81
CA PHE A 578 -6.51 37.88 -17.26
C PHE A 578 -6.69 37.54 -18.74
N ASP A 579 -5.95 38.14 -19.66
CA ASP A 579 -6.16 37.98 -21.12
C ASP A 579 -5.95 36.57 -21.68
N THR A 580 -5.27 35.68 -20.95
CA THR A 580 -4.78 34.40 -21.49
C THR A 580 -5.43 33.18 -20.84
N HIS A 581 -5.89 33.30 -19.60
CA HIS A 581 -6.43 32.20 -18.81
C HIS A 581 -7.82 32.54 -18.24
N CYS A 582 -8.52 31.50 -17.80
CA CYS A 582 -9.84 31.57 -17.20
C CYS A 582 -10.03 30.41 -16.22
N VAL A 583 -11.16 30.40 -15.52
CA VAL A 583 -11.55 29.31 -14.64
C VAL A 583 -12.14 28.16 -15.48
N GLY A 584 -11.59 26.96 -15.29
CA GLY A 584 -12.10 25.70 -15.79
C GLY A 584 -12.91 24.98 -14.72
N ASN A 585 -13.80 24.09 -15.16
CA ASN A 585 -14.57 23.21 -14.28
C ASN A 585 -14.09 21.78 -14.48
N HIS A 586 -13.88 21.06 -13.38
CA HIS A 586 -13.67 19.62 -13.46
C HIS A 586 -14.97 18.93 -13.90
N ILE A 587 -14.86 17.89 -14.72
CA ILE A 587 -16.01 17.08 -15.15
C ILE A 587 -16.67 16.40 -13.95
N HIS A 588 -15.85 15.94 -13.00
CA HIS A 588 -16.24 15.41 -11.70
C HIS A 588 -15.42 16.11 -10.63
N GLU A 589 -16.00 16.39 -9.46
CA GLU A 589 -15.25 17.02 -8.36
C GLU A 589 -14.01 16.19 -8.01
N VAL A 590 -12.87 16.85 -7.85
CA VAL A 590 -11.60 16.22 -7.50
C VAL A 590 -11.39 16.27 -5.99
N VAL A 591 -10.55 15.39 -5.45
CA VAL A 591 -10.19 15.39 -4.03
C VAL A 591 -9.02 16.36 -3.80
N PRO A 592 -9.21 17.48 -3.07
CA PRO A 592 -8.13 18.42 -2.78
C PRO A 592 -7.13 17.85 -1.77
N VAL A 593 -5.86 17.81 -2.16
CA VAL A 593 -4.73 17.38 -1.32
C VAL A 593 -4.05 18.61 -0.75
N VAL A 594 -4.26 18.85 0.54
CA VAL A 594 -3.64 19.97 1.25
C VAL A 594 -2.17 19.66 1.57
N SER A 595 -1.25 20.45 1.03
CA SER A 595 0.19 20.29 1.20
C SER A 595 0.83 21.43 2.01
N GLY A 596 2.00 21.16 2.59
CA GLY A 596 2.82 22.13 3.34
C GLY A 596 2.49 22.24 4.83
N ILE A 597 1.22 22.42 5.20
CA ILE A 597 0.76 22.44 6.60
C ILE A 597 -0.40 21.47 6.76
N ARG A 598 -0.31 20.59 7.77
CA ARG A 598 -1.45 19.80 8.23
C ARG A 598 -2.24 20.61 9.25
N MET A 599 -3.57 20.57 9.14
CA MET A 599 -4.45 21.15 10.15
C MET A 599 -4.19 20.43 11.49
N PRO A 600 -3.74 21.14 12.53
CA PRO A 600 -3.44 20.50 13.80
C PRO A 600 -4.72 20.03 14.49
N LEU A 601 -4.63 18.86 15.14
CA LEU A 601 -5.62 18.41 16.11
C LEU A 601 -5.46 19.27 17.36
N VAL A 602 -6.57 19.76 17.88
CA VAL A 602 -6.62 20.65 19.05
C VAL A 602 -7.69 20.14 19.99
N ASN A 603 -7.33 20.03 21.26
CA ASN A 603 -8.19 19.71 22.41
C ASN A 603 -8.10 20.85 23.45
N ASP A 604 -8.82 20.72 24.57
CA ASP A 604 -8.90 21.76 25.60
C ASP A 604 -7.55 22.07 26.27
N GLU A 605 -6.60 21.13 26.23
CA GLU A 605 -5.24 21.27 26.79
C GLU A 605 -4.20 21.77 25.76
N SER A 606 -4.61 21.99 24.51
CA SER A 606 -3.66 22.34 23.45
C SER A 606 -3.12 23.76 23.62
N PRO A 607 -1.80 23.98 23.42
CA PRO A 607 -1.21 25.30 23.43
C PRO A 607 -1.94 26.29 22.52
N HIS A 608 -2.08 27.54 22.98
CA HIS A 608 -2.76 28.62 22.24
C HIS A 608 -2.23 28.77 20.80
N GLU A 609 -0.93 28.60 20.58
CA GLU A 609 -0.33 28.66 19.24
C GLU A 609 -0.89 27.60 18.28
N LEU A 610 -1.16 26.38 18.76
CA LEU A 610 -1.78 25.33 17.94
C LEU A 610 -3.24 25.63 17.64
N VAL A 611 -3.97 26.22 18.60
CA VAL A 611 -5.34 26.70 18.41
C VAL A 611 -5.38 27.77 17.32
N VAL A 612 -4.52 28.79 17.41
CA VAL A 612 -4.40 29.85 16.40
C VAL A 612 -4.08 29.26 15.02
N LYS A 613 -3.12 28.34 14.94
CA LYS A 613 -2.75 27.69 13.68
C LYS A 613 -3.89 26.86 13.09
N ARG A 614 -4.67 26.14 13.90
CA ARG A 614 -5.89 25.43 13.46
C ARG A 614 -6.90 26.41 12.89
N SER A 615 -7.15 27.51 13.60
CA SER A 615 -8.11 28.55 13.18
C SER A 615 -7.70 29.20 11.87
N GLN A 616 -6.42 29.56 11.70
CA GLN A 616 -5.90 30.09 10.43
C GLN A 616 -6.12 29.11 9.27
N CYS A 617 -5.80 27.83 9.46
CA CYS A 617 -6.04 26.80 8.44
C CYS A 617 -7.53 26.68 8.11
N ALA A 618 -8.40 26.63 9.12
CA ALA A 618 -9.84 26.48 8.94
C ALA A 618 -10.46 27.69 8.21
N LEU A 619 -10.05 28.91 8.57
CA LEU A 619 -10.55 30.14 7.94
C LEU A 619 -10.17 30.19 6.45
N VAL A 620 -8.92 29.87 6.11
CA VAL A 620 -8.47 29.89 4.71
C VAL A 620 -9.10 28.74 3.91
N LEU A 621 -9.20 27.55 4.48
CA LEU A 621 -9.71 26.40 3.76
C LEU A 621 -11.22 26.42 3.58
N LEU A 622 -11.96 26.74 4.65
CA LEU A 622 -13.39 26.43 4.79
C LEU A 622 -14.30 27.65 4.85
N LYS A 623 -13.75 28.87 4.94
CA LYS A 623 -14.55 30.09 4.80
C LYS A 623 -14.34 30.72 3.42
N PRO A 624 -15.40 31.28 2.81
CA PRO A 624 -15.29 32.08 1.60
C PRO A 624 -14.67 33.45 1.93
N PHE A 625 -13.37 33.47 2.21
CA PHE A 625 -12.68 34.67 2.71
C PHE A 625 -12.49 35.76 1.65
N ARG A 626 -12.72 35.47 0.37
CA ARG A 626 -12.76 36.49 -0.69
C ARG A 626 -13.87 37.52 -0.43
N ALA A 627 -15.05 37.07 0.02
CA ALA A 627 -16.14 37.97 0.39
C ALA A 627 -15.83 38.79 1.65
N CYS A 628 -14.83 38.38 2.43
CA CYS A 628 -14.39 39.06 3.66
C CYS A 628 -13.24 40.05 3.45
N ARG A 629 -12.56 40.03 2.29
CA ARG A 629 -11.67 41.14 1.90
C ARG A 629 -12.56 42.32 1.53
N ARG A 630 -12.82 43.20 2.49
CA ARG A 630 -13.27 44.55 2.16
C ARG A 630 -12.24 45.13 1.18
N PRO A 631 -12.66 45.73 0.05
CA PRO A 631 -11.75 46.59 -0.69
C PRO A 631 -11.26 47.66 0.29
N ASN A 632 -9.95 47.87 0.34
CA ASN A 632 -9.26 48.78 1.24
C ASN A 632 -10.10 50.03 1.59
N GLU A 633 -10.49 50.14 2.85
CA GLU A 633 -10.76 51.42 3.52
C GLU A 633 -9.58 51.71 4.44
#